data_AF-A0A6A6IV69-F1
#
_entry.id   AF-A0A6A6IV69-F1
#
_cell.length_a   1.000
_cell.length_b   1.000
_cell.length_c   1.000
_cell.angle_alpha   90.00
_cell.angle_beta   90.00
_cell.angle_gamma   90.00
#
_symmetry.space_group_name_H-M   'P 1'
#
loop_
_entity.id
_entity.type
_entity.pdbx_description
1 polymer ?
#
loop_
_entity_poly.entity_id
_entity_poly.type
_entity_poly.pdbx_seq_one_letter_code
_entity_poly.pdbx_strand_id
1 'polypeptide(L)'
;MSYCSMRLLRYFLKGLQSQSYIASKMNRFGFVCLLLWLFKVTKAQDTGPSNYCDSLGICYSSFTNSQDITYGIAIPELDSAPFDTILQIVAPAQNQWAAMAWGGQMTYNPLTVAWPNGDSVVVSSRMATGLNLPQPYAGAEYTYLRGTGVNDTHWTLTVRCRGCSSWVYGDTRTSLDPLNSTQFAWAQSETPVLDPASNASAFQAHDNFGHWSHDLNAARSNQFDAWVSDNILPTSTPSSTPLPTSAPTQSITTSTVSTTTSATGGNSTSLPTACPGVSEPATPFRIAEGWRATKVAGDLTAARGIVLDSQGRLLIVENGRGISQHTLSTDGCVESSRLLIPQTDLNHGIYLSPDSFTLYASSMTTAWSWEYDPASGNVSDTRSVLVTGMYPGGHVTRTLIVPPHRPDLLLVSHGSNGNLDYGALDPAIARAVVKAFDLTTVPEGGYSYSSDGYLAGYGLRNEVALTFDGNNMLWGVENGADSLTRTINATSTDIHIDNPADELNYLGDVTQPNNDWYGYPTCHTVWSPDVITDRSFAVGDQFVLAPNATFDDETCVERSVPPHLSFQAHSAPLDAKFDSDYSNLYITLHGSWNRQPATGYRLVIVPYRQRESDGGYEPVAAANSSEGYQDIFWHDDVTQCSAVRCARPVGLVFVGDRLYMTSDAAMEGELFLLERL
;
A
#
# COMPACT_ATOMS: atom_id res chain seq x y z
N MET A 1 -54.72 3.22 27.20
CA MET A 1 -56.09 3.78 27.33
C MET A 1 -56.33 4.66 26.12
N SER A 2 -56.89 4.12 25.03
CA SER A 2 -58.33 3.97 24.73
C SER A 2 -59.00 5.23 24.17
N TYR A 3 -59.42 5.11 22.89
CA TYR A 3 -60.63 5.70 22.27
C TYR A 3 -60.65 7.24 22.03
N CYS A 4 -61.20 7.81 20.96
CA CYS A 4 -61.87 7.33 19.75
C CYS A 4 -62.08 8.54 18.79
N SER A 5 -61.88 8.31 17.49
CA SER A 5 -62.78 8.62 16.37
C SER A 5 -63.51 9.98 16.27
N MET A 6 -63.34 10.68 15.15
CA MET A 6 -64.28 10.60 14.01
C MET A 6 -63.96 11.62 12.90
N ARG A 7 -64.30 11.20 11.66
CA ARG A 7 -64.48 11.95 10.41
C ARG A 7 -63.28 12.05 9.47
N LEU A 8 -63.16 11.04 8.59
CA LEU A 8 -63.38 11.23 7.15
C LEU A 8 -63.55 9.86 6.47
N LEU A 9 -64.75 9.29 6.67
CA LEU A 9 -65.29 8.19 5.88
C LEU A 9 -66.53 8.73 5.17
N ARG A 10 -66.39 9.06 3.88
CA ARG A 10 -67.46 9.21 2.88
C ARG A 10 -66.79 9.54 1.56
N TYR A 11 -66.28 8.51 0.88
CA TYR A 11 -66.15 8.36 -0.58
C TYR A 11 -65.27 7.10 -0.77
N PHE A 12 -65.66 6.01 -1.41
CA PHE A 12 -66.93 5.51 -1.91
C PHE A 12 -66.62 4.03 -2.24
N LEU A 13 -67.07 3.10 -1.39
CA LEU A 13 -67.08 1.66 -1.66
C LEU A 13 -68.37 1.35 -2.42
N LYS A 14 -68.25 0.78 -3.63
CA LYS A 14 -69.23 -0.04 -4.39
C LYS A 14 -68.59 -0.30 -5.75
N GLY A 15 -68.34 -1.50 -6.24
CA GLY A 15 -68.67 -2.84 -5.78
C GLY A 15 -68.36 -3.77 -6.95
N LEU A 16 -67.58 -4.82 -6.69
CA LEU A 16 -67.42 -5.95 -7.59
C LEU A 16 -68.81 -6.57 -7.87
N GLN A 17 -69.20 -6.70 -9.14
CA GLN A 17 -70.07 -7.77 -9.67
C GLN A 17 -70.38 -7.51 -11.15
N SER A 18 -69.61 -8.14 -12.04
CA SER A 18 -70.12 -8.73 -13.28
C SER A 18 -68.92 -9.29 -14.03
N GLN A 19 -68.80 -10.61 -14.12
CA GLN A 19 -68.27 -11.34 -15.27
C GLN A 19 -68.59 -12.82 -15.05
N SER A 20 -69.61 -13.29 -15.76
CA SER A 20 -69.98 -14.69 -15.95
C SER A 20 -70.58 -14.77 -17.36
N TYR A 21 -70.39 -15.90 -18.05
CA TYR A 21 -70.54 -16.16 -19.50
C TYR A 21 -69.26 -15.79 -20.28
N ILE A 22 -68.45 -16.72 -20.79
CA ILE A 22 -68.79 -17.92 -21.59
C ILE A 22 -67.77 -19.05 -21.28
N ALA A 23 -68.27 -20.24 -21.01
CA ALA A 23 -67.49 -21.48 -21.00
C ALA A 23 -67.84 -22.31 -22.25
N SER A 24 -66.86 -22.72 -23.05
CA SER A 24 -66.94 -23.97 -23.83
C SER A 24 -65.63 -24.34 -24.56
N LYS A 25 -65.10 -25.52 -24.19
CA LYS A 25 -64.35 -26.53 -24.97
C LYS A 25 -62.81 -26.45 -25.15
N MET A 26 -62.15 -27.40 -24.44
CA MET A 26 -61.02 -28.27 -24.86
C MET A 26 -59.67 -27.56 -25.18
N ASN A 27 -58.46 -27.96 -24.76
CA ASN A 27 -57.93 -29.15 -24.12
C ASN A 27 -56.51 -28.83 -23.56
N ARG A 28 -56.15 -29.41 -22.40
CA ARG A 28 -54.83 -29.66 -21.78
C ARG A 28 -53.53 -29.07 -22.40
N PHE A 29 -52.76 -28.29 -21.63
CA PHE A 29 -51.44 -28.67 -21.06
C PHE A 29 -50.77 -27.48 -20.31
N GLY A 30 -50.32 -27.73 -19.07
CA GLY A 30 -49.08 -27.14 -18.49
C GLY A 30 -49.12 -25.74 -17.88
N PHE A 31 -49.37 -25.69 -16.57
CA PHE A 31 -49.20 -24.54 -15.68
C PHE A 31 -47.73 -24.28 -15.31
N VAL A 32 -47.45 -23.03 -14.92
CA VAL A 32 -46.39 -22.48 -14.02
C VAL A 32 -45.41 -21.52 -14.70
N CYS A 33 -45.79 -20.23 -14.76
CA CYS A 33 -44.84 -19.10 -14.75
C CYS A 33 -45.60 -17.82 -14.37
N LEU A 34 -45.43 -17.33 -13.13
CA LEU A 34 -45.39 -15.93 -12.68
C LEU A 34 -45.63 -15.85 -11.16
N LEU A 35 -44.54 -15.83 -10.39
CA LEU A 35 -44.50 -15.25 -9.04
C LEU A 35 -43.02 -15.08 -8.66
N LEU A 36 -42.37 -14.13 -9.32
CA LEU A 36 -41.07 -13.59 -8.92
C LEU A 36 -41.16 -12.07 -9.09
N TRP A 37 -41.56 -11.38 -8.03
CA TRP A 37 -41.36 -9.95 -7.91
C TRP A 37 -40.97 -9.61 -6.47
N LEU A 38 -39.83 -8.91 -6.37
CA LEU A 38 -39.30 -8.17 -5.22
C LEU A 38 -38.62 -8.96 -4.10
N PHE A 39 -37.44 -9.53 -4.37
CA PHE A 39 -36.37 -9.50 -3.37
C PHE A 39 -35.71 -8.12 -3.46
N LYS A 40 -36.06 -7.23 -2.54
CA LYS A 40 -35.16 -6.12 -2.20
C LYS A 40 -33.96 -6.74 -1.50
N VAL A 41 -32.81 -6.79 -2.16
CA VAL A 41 -31.54 -6.95 -1.47
C VAL A 41 -31.33 -5.64 -0.71
N THR A 42 -31.75 -5.61 0.55
CA THR A 42 -31.27 -4.60 1.49
C THR A 42 -29.81 -4.90 1.72
N LYS A 43 -28.90 -4.04 1.22
CA LYS A 43 -27.52 -4.08 1.70
C LYS A 43 -27.55 -3.87 3.22
N ALA A 44 -26.87 -4.73 3.97
CA ALA A 44 -26.73 -4.57 5.40
C ALA A 44 -26.06 -3.22 5.69
N GLN A 45 -26.59 -2.51 6.67
CA GLN A 45 -25.94 -1.31 7.20
C GLN A 45 -25.13 -1.71 8.43
N ASP A 46 -23.99 -1.07 8.63
CA ASP A 46 -23.20 -1.23 9.84
C ASP A 46 -24.09 -1.05 11.08
N THR A 47 -24.04 -2.02 11.98
CA THR A 47 -24.80 -2.00 13.23
C THR A 47 -24.00 -1.29 14.33
N GLY A 48 -24.69 -0.66 15.28
CA GLY A 48 -24.03 -0.14 16.49
C GLY A 48 -23.58 -1.28 17.42
N PRO A 49 -22.67 -1.01 18.39
CA PRO A 49 -22.25 -2.01 19.36
C PRO A 49 -23.44 -2.63 20.10
N SER A 50 -23.46 -3.96 20.23
CA SER A 50 -24.48 -4.70 20.97
C SER A 50 -23.88 -5.87 21.75
N ASN A 51 -24.53 -6.28 22.84
CA ASN A 51 -24.02 -7.39 23.67
C ASN A 51 -24.79 -8.68 23.39
N TYR A 52 -24.08 -9.81 23.30
CA TYR A 52 -24.69 -11.13 23.22
C TYR A 52 -23.80 -12.19 23.89
N CYS A 53 -24.36 -13.36 24.19
CA CYS A 53 -23.59 -14.51 24.65
C CYS A 53 -23.76 -15.67 23.66
N ASP A 54 -22.66 -16.35 23.33
CA ASP A 54 -22.68 -17.49 22.43
C ASP A 54 -23.17 -18.77 23.12
N SER A 55 -23.26 -19.86 22.35
CA SER A 55 -23.69 -21.17 22.86
C SER A 55 -22.75 -21.80 23.89
N LEU A 56 -21.52 -21.28 24.03
CA LEU A 56 -20.52 -21.71 25.01
C LEU A 56 -20.58 -20.86 26.29
N GLY A 57 -21.45 -19.85 26.34
CA GLY A 57 -21.65 -18.97 27.49
C GLY A 57 -20.64 -17.83 27.57
N ILE A 58 -19.84 -17.60 26.53
CA ILE A 58 -18.96 -16.42 26.45
C ILE A 58 -19.80 -15.24 26.00
N CYS A 59 -19.76 -14.15 26.75
CA CYS A 59 -20.47 -12.92 26.40
C CYS A 59 -19.52 -11.90 25.80
N TYR A 60 -19.96 -11.24 24.73
CA TYR A 60 -19.18 -10.29 23.94
C TYR A 60 -19.91 -8.94 23.87
N SER A 61 -19.14 -7.86 23.81
CA SER A 61 -19.58 -6.67 23.08
C SER A 61 -19.28 -6.88 21.59
N SER A 62 -20.19 -6.53 20.70
CA SER A 62 -20.13 -6.95 19.31
C SER A 62 -20.50 -5.86 18.31
N PHE A 63 -19.97 -5.97 17.10
CA PHE A 63 -20.24 -5.10 15.96
C PHE A 63 -20.41 -5.96 14.71
N THR A 64 -21.46 -5.71 13.92
CA THR A 64 -21.65 -6.35 12.60
C THR A 64 -21.53 -5.30 11.51
N ASN A 65 -20.65 -5.54 10.53
CA ASN A 65 -20.41 -4.63 9.42
C ASN A 65 -21.38 -4.85 8.24
N SER A 66 -21.29 -4.00 7.23
CA SER A 66 -22.07 -4.04 5.99
C SER A 66 -21.82 -5.27 5.11
N GLN A 67 -20.83 -6.09 5.44
CA GLN A 67 -20.50 -7.36 4.78
C GLN A 67 -21.01 -8.57 5.58
N ASP A 68 -21.88 -8.34 6.57
CA ASP A 68 -22.44 -9.32 7.49
C ASP A 68 -21.38 -10.08 8.32
N ILE A 69 -20.21 -9.47 8.54
CA ILE A 69 -19.17 -10.01 9.42
C ILE A 69 -19.36 -9.44 10.82
N THR A 70 -19.48 -10.33 11.81
CA THR A 70 -19.60 -9.98 13.23
C THR A 70 -18.27 -10.11 13.95
N TYR A 71 -17.86 -9.03 14.61
CA TYR A 71 -16.72 -8.97 15.51
C TYR A 71 -17.23 -8.94 16.95
N GLY A 72 -16.90 -9.95 17.75
CA GLY A 72 -17.20 -10.03 19.18
C GLY A 72 -15.93 -9.87 20.02
N ILE A 73 -15.96 -9.01 21.03
CA ILE A 73 -14.82 -8.73 21.91
C ILE A 73 -15.24 -8.92 23.36
N ALA A 74 -14.41 -9.63 24.12
CA ALA A 74 -14.48 -9.70 25.57
C ALA A 74 -13.10 -9.42 26.18
N ILE A 75 -13.05 -8.73 27.31
CA ILE A 75 -11.82 -8.35 28.02
C ILE A 75 -11.98 -8.60 29.53
N PRO A 76 -10.90 -8.80 30.30
CA PRO A 76 -10.99 -8.91 31.75
C PRO A 76 -11.39 -7.58 32.39
N GLU A 77 -11.94 -7.63 33.61
CA GLU A 77 -12.21 -6.45 34.43
C GLU A 77 -10.91 -5.83 34.98
N LEU A 78 -10.13 -5.22 34.09
CA LEU A 78 -8.94 -4.42 34.41
C LEU A 78 -9.17 -2.96 34.05
N ASP A 79 -8.44 -2.06 34.72
CA ASP A 79 -8.57 -0.61 34.53
C ASP A 79 -7.50 -0.02 33.60
N SER A 80 -6.52 -0.84 33.15
CA SER A 80 -5.48 -0.41 32.21
C SER A 80 -4.87 -1.59 31.44
N ALA A 81 -4.31 -1.30 30.25
CA ALA A 81 -3.50 -2.23 29.48
C ALA A 81 -2.08 -2.41 30.09
N PRO A 82 -1.38 -3.54 29.82
CA PRO A 82 -1.78 -4.64 28.93
C PRO A 82 -2.80 -5.60 29.58
N PHE A 83 -3.65 -6.18 28.75
CA PHE A 83 -4.62 -7.21 29.10
C PHE A 83 -4.84 -8.16 27.91
N ASP A 84 -5.24 -9.39 28.18
CA ASP A 84 -5.64 -10.34 27.14
C ASP A 84 -7.04 -10.00 26.62
N THR A 85 -7.32 -10.34 25.36
CA THR A 85 -8.66 -10.19 24.76
C THR A 85 -9.17 -11.53 24.28
N ILE A 86 -10.48 -11.75 24.26
CA ILE A 86 -11.10 -12.77 23.41
C ILE A 86 -11.67 -12.04 22.21
N LEU A 87 -11.26 -12.46 21.02
CA LEU A 87 -11.79 -11.99 19.75
C LEU A 87 -12.56 -13.14 19.08
N GLN A 88 -13.79 -12.86 18.69
CA GLN A 88 -14.58 -13.68 17.79
C GLN A 88 -14.79 -12.95 16.45
N ILE A 89 -14.51 -13.62 15.35
CA ILE A 89 -14.86 -13.17 13.99
C ILE A 89 -15.78 -14.22 13.39
N VAL A 90 -17.03 -13.86 13.10
CA VAL A 90 -18.00 -14.70 12.38
C VAL A 90 -18.22 -14.08 11.01
N ALA A 91 -17.77 -14.75 9.95
CA ALA A 91 -17.81 -14.22 8.59
C ALA A 91 -18.57 -15.16 7.63
N PRO A 92 -19.41 -14.63 6.72
CA PRO A 92 -20.05 -15.42 5.68
C PRO A 92 -19.02 -16.14 4.82
N ALA A 93 -19.32 -17.37 4.39
CA ALA A 93 -18.39 -18.27 3.69
C ALA A 93 -17.83 -17.73 2.35
N GLN A 94 -18.48 -16.72 1.76
CA GLN A 94 -17.98 -16.03 0.57
C GLN A 94 -16.72 -15.20 0.87
N ASN A 95 -16.59 -14.65 2.08
CA ASN A 95 -15.40 -13.91 2.50
C ASN A 95 -14.28 -14.92 2.72
N GLN A 96 -13.22 -14.85 1.93
CA GLN A 96 -12.10 -15.77 2.00
C GLN A 96 -11.03 -15.34 3.01
N TRP A 97 -11.08 -14.09 3.47
CA TRP A 97 -10.41 -13.66 4.69
C TRP A 97 -11.11 -12.43 5.29
N ALA A 98 -10.96 -12.25 6.60
CA ALA A 98 -11.38 -11.03 7.30
C ALA A 98 -10.30 -10.61 8.31
N ALA A 99 -10.27 -9.33 8.63
CA ALA A 99 -9.26 -8.75 9.50
C ALA A 99 -9.81 -7.68 10.42
N MET A 100 -9.12 -7.48 11.55
CA MET A 100 -9.35 -6.41 12.51
C MET A 100 -8.03 -5.71 12.83
N ALA A 101 -8.02 -4.38 12.84
CA ALA A 101 -6.92 -3.55 13.31
C ALA A 101 -7.19 -3.05 14.73
N TRP A 102 -6.35 -3.45 15.69
CA TRP A 102 -6.54 -3.13 17.11
C TRP A 102 -6.38 -1.64 17.44
N GLY A 103 -5.65 -0.87 16.65
CA GLY A 103 -5.54 0.59 16.83
C GLY A 103 -6.31 1.40 15.80
N GLY A 104 -7.21 0.77 15.03
CA GLY A 104 -8.10 1.48 14.11
C GLY A 104 -7.49 1.89 12.78
N GLN A 105 -6.23 1.58 12.50
CA GLN A 105 -5.59 1.82 11.20
C GLN A 105 -4.76 0.61 10.75
N MET A 106 -4.57 0.43 9.45
CA MET A 106 -3.78 -0.67 8.88
C MET A 106 -2.31 -0.63 9.34
N THR A 107 -1.70 0.55 9.34
CA THR A 107 -0.28 0.72 9.62
C THR A 107 -0.03 0.86 11.12
N TYR A 108 1.04 0.23 11.62
CA TYR A 108 1.59 0.35 12.98
C TYR A 108 0.67 -0.09 14.11
N ASN A 109 -0.37 -0.82 13.77
CA ASN A 109 -1.26 -1.47 14.71
C ASN A 109 -1.17 -2.98 14.52
N PRO A 110 -1.26 -3.77 15.60
CA PRO A 110 -1.49 -5.20 15.48
C PRO A 110 -2.74 -5.42 14.65
N LEU A 111 -2.62 -6.28 13.65
CA LEU A 111 -3.70 -6.74 12.81
C LEU A 111 -3.93 -8.21 13.14
N THR A 112 -5.17 -8.57 13.42
CA THR A 112 -5.60 -9.95 13.40
C THR A 112 -6.22 -10.23 12.04
N VAL A 113 -5.62 -11.10 11.25
CA VAL A 113 -6.16 -11.56 9.96
C VAL A 113 -6.51 -13.02 10.10
N ALA A 114 -7.64 -13.46 9.55
CA ALA A 114 -8.04 -14.86 9.60
C ALA A 114 -8.78 -15.31 8.34
N TRP A 115 -8.70 -16.61 8.06
CA TRP A 115 -9.32 -17.25 6.90
C TRP A 115 -9.60 -18.73 7.16
N PRO A 116 -10.58 -19.32 6.45
CA PRO A 116 -10.83 -20.75 6.51
C PRO A 116 -9.70 -21.57 5.84
N ASN A 117 -9.44 -22.75 6.37
CA ASN A 117 -8.57 -23.77 5.79
C ASN A 117 -9.22 -25.15 5.96
N GLY A 118 -9.97 -25.57 4.94
CA GLY A 118 -10.87 -26.72 5.06
C GLY A 118 -11.91 -26.48 6.16
N ASP A 119 -12.03 -27.43 7.09
CA ASP A 119 -12.95 -27.33 8.24
C ASP A 119 -12.37 -26.52 9.43
N SER A 120 -11.15 -26.01 9.29
CA SER A 120 -10.43 -25.22 10.30
C SER A 120 -10.34 -23.74 9.92
N VAL A 121 -9.87 -22.89 10.83
CA VAL A 121 -9.63 -21.46 10.59
C VAL A 121 -8.21 -21.12 11.01
N VAL A 122 -7.45 -20.44 10.15
CA VAL A 122 -6.10 -19.97 10.45
C VAL A 122 -6.17 -18.51 10.90
N VAL A 123 -5.47 -18.18 11.99
CA VAL A 123 -5.24 -16.80 12.44
C VAL A 123 -3.81 -16.40 12.15
N SER A 124 -3.62 -15.14 11.78
CA SER A 124 -2.36 -14.54 11.43
C SER A 124 -2.17 -13.23 12.18
N SER A 125 -1.08 -13.16 12.94
CA SER A 125 -0.63 -11.94 13.61
C SER A 125 0.18 -11.10 12.64
N ARG A 126 -0.30 -9.90 12.30
CA ARG A 126 0.37 -9.03 11.34
C ARG A 126 0.56 -7.61 11.87
N MET A 127 1.51 -6.89 11.26
CA MET A 127 1.64 -5.45 11.38
C MET A 127 2.10 -4.91 10.03
N ALA A 128 1.45 -3.84 9.56
CA ALA A 128 1.88 -3.15 8.35
C ALA A 128 2.72 -1.92 8.72
N THR A 129 3.79 -1.68 8.00
CA THR A 129 4.65 -0.48 8.14
C THR A 129 4.59 0.42 6.90
N GLY A 130 3.72 0.06 5.97
CA GLY A 130 3.36 0.79 4.75
C GLY A 130 2.04 0.27 4.19
N LEU A 131 1.58 0.85 3.08
CA LEU A 131 0.40 0.39 2.33
C LEU A 131 0.74 -0.79 1.41
N ASN A 132 1.36 -1.82 1.97
CA ASN A 132 1.78 -3.05 1.31
C ASN A 132 1.39 -4.26 2.18
N LEU A 133 1.72 -5.49 1.73
CA LEU A 133 1.40 -6.71 2.48
C LEU A 133 1.91 -6.58 3.95
N PRO A 134 1.00 -6.67 4.94
CA PRO A 134 1.39 -6.69 6.36
C PRO A 134 2.33 -7.86 6.67
N GLN A 135 3.41 -7.59 7.41
CA GLN A 135 4.41 -8.60 7.77
C GLN A 135 4.02 -9.33 9.06
N PRO A 136 4.50 -10.58 9.28
CA PRO A 136 4.29 -11.29 10.53
C PRO A 136 4.72 -10.46 11.75
N TYR A 137 3.84 -10.38 12.75
CA TYR A 137 4.08 -9.61 13.98
C TYR A 137 4.15 -10.51 15.20
N ALA A 138 5.35 -10.62 15.79
CA ALA A 138 5.60 -11.49 16.94
C ALA A 138 5.11 -10.92 18.28
N GLY A 139 4.74 -9.64 18.34
CA GLY A 139 4.31 -8.99 19.58
C GLY A 139 2.87 -9.31 20.01
N ALA A 140 2.14 -10.11 19.22
CA ALA A 140 0.83 -10.64 19.58
C ALA A 140 0.77 -12.16 19.34
N GLU A 141 0.20 -12.88 20.32
CA GLU A 141 0.05 -14.33 20.32
C GLU A 141 -1.44 -14.69 20.38
N TYR A 142 -1.86 -15.69 19.60
CA TYR A 142 -3.24 -16.15 19.54
C TYR A 142 -3.37 -17.59 20.02
N THR A 143 -4.31 -17.84 20.91
CA THR A 143 -4.67 -19.18 21.40
C THR A 143 -6.09 -19.49 20.98
N TYR A 144 -6.28 -20.59 20.25
CA TYR A 144 -7.61 -21.01 19.79
C TYR A 144 -8.51 -21.43 20.94
N LEU A 145 -9.76 -21.00 20.88
CA LEU A 145 -10.83 -21.38 21.78
C LEU A 145 -11.91 -22.16 21.03
N ARG A 146 -12.70 -22.96 21.78
CA ARG A 146 -13.92 -23.61 21.29
C ARG A 146 -14.84 -22.55 20.66
N GLY A 147 -15.59 -22.97 19.63
CA GLY A 147 -16.38 -22.07 18.78
C GLY A 147 -15.68 -21.70 17.48
N THR A 148 -14.37 -21.95 17.36
CA THR A 148 -13.66 -21.88 16.07
C THR A 148 -14.07 -23.03 15.15
N GLY A 149 -14.36 -22.75 13.88
CA GLY A 149 -14.65 -23.76 12.87
C GLY A 149 -15.33 -23.20 11.62
N VAL A 150 -15.65 -24.09 10.68
CA VAL A 150 -16.33 -23.76 9.42
C VAL A 150 -17.63 -24.55 9.31
N ASN A 151 -18.68 -23.93 8.78
CA ASN A 151 -19.93 -24.57 8.39
C ASN A 151 -20.37 -24.10 6.98
N ASP A 152 -21.50 -24.62 6.49
CA ASP A 152 -22.00 -24.34 5.13
C ASP A 152 -22.20 -22.86 4.80
N THR A 153 -22.38 -22.01 5.81
CA THR A 153 -22.75 -20.60 5.62
C THR A 153 -21.69 -19.62 6.14
N HIS A 154 -20.90 -20.02 7.13
CA HIS A 154 -19.96 -19.14 7.83
C HIS A 154 -18.70 -19.90 8.26
N TRP A 155 -17.61 -19.18 8.40
CA TRP A 155 -16.49 -19.58 9.24
C TRP A 155 -16.43 -18.69 10.49
N THR A 156 -15.89 -19.24 11.57
CA THR A 156 -15.78 -18.56 12.85
C THR A 156 -14.38 -18.74 13.41
N LEU A 157 -13.71 -17.65 13.73
CA LEU A 157 -12.52 -17.62 14.56
C LEU A 157 -12.95 -17.25 15.98
N THR A 158 -12.56 -18.01 17.00
CA THR A 158 -12.61 -17.58 18.41
C THR A 158 -11.26 -17.80 19.06
N VAL A 159 -10.57 -16.72 19.42
CA VAL A 159 -9.19 -16.77 19.93
C VAL A 159 -9.03 -15.86 21.13
N ARG A 160 -8.20 -16.28 22.09
CA ARG A 160 -7.57 -15.35 23.03
C ARG A 160 -6.38 -14.69 22.33
N CYS A 161 -6.32 -13.36 22.31
CA CYS A 161 -5.09 -12.63 21.96
C CYS A 161 -4.38 -12.10 23.20
N ARG A 162 -3.08 -12.37 23.30
CA ARG A 162 -2.15 -11.71 24.22
C ARG A 162 -1.26 -10.75 23.44
N GLY A 163 -1.13 -9.51 23.91
CA GLY A 163 -0.33 -8.47 23.22
C GLY A 163 -1.10 -7.61 22.21
N CYS A 164 -2.41 -7.84 22.04
CA CYS A 164 -3.27 -7.02 21.19
C CYS A 164 -3.70 -5.69 21.85
N SER A 165 -3.65 -5.57 23.18
CA SER A 165 -4.13 -4.35 23.87
C SER A 165 -3.04 -3.32 24.16
N SER A 166 -1.77 -3.68 23.94
CA SER A 166 -0.62 -2.77 24.08
C SER A 166 0.53 -3.26 23.22
N TRP A 167 1.09 -2.38 22.40
CA TRP A 167 2.19 -2.68 21.50
C TRP A 167 3.17 -1.52 21.45
N VAL A 168 4.38 -1.81 20.96
CA VAL A 168 5.42 -0.81 20.74
C VAL A 168 5.71 -0.77 19.26
N TYR A 169 5.81 0.44 18.72
CA TYR A 169 6.29 0.68 17.37
C TYR A 169 7.29 1.84 17.38
N GLY A 170 8.46 1.63 16.76
CA GLY A 170 9.62 2.50 16.95
C GLY A 170 9.93 2.65 18.45
N ASP A 171 10.00 3.88 18.92
CA ASP A 171 10.19 4.22 20.34
C ASP A 171 8.87 4.53 21.08
N THR A 172 7.71 4.39 20.42
CA THR A 172 6.40 4.78 20.96
C THR A 172 5.58 3.56 21.39
N ARG A 173 4.99 3.63 22.59
CA ARG A 173 4.03 2.64 23.08
C ARG A 173 2.60 3.14 22.88
N THR A 174 1.77 2.29 22.30
CA THR A 174 0.33 2.49 22.15
C THR A 174 -0.42 1.45 22.97
N SER A 175 -1.52 1.87 23.59
CA SER A 175 -2.32 1.01 24.46
C SER A 175 -3.81 1.34 24.33
N LEU A 176 -4.65 0.31 24.43
CA LEU A 176 -6.09 0.45 24.54
C LEU A 176 -6.49 0.88 25.95
N ASP A 177 -7.50 1.74 26.05
CA ASP A 177 -8.15 2.08 27.31
C ASP A 177 -9.38 1.20 27.51
N PRO A 178 -9.39 0.27 28.48
CA PRO A 178 -10.51 -0.64 28.70
C PRO A 178 -11.77 0.05 29.25
N LEU A 179 -11.65 1.30 29.70
CA LEU A 179 -12.74 2.06 30.31
C LEU A 179 -13.46 3.00 29.33
N ASN A 180 -12.97 3.13 28.10
CA ASN A 180 -13.45 4.08 27.11
C ASN A 180 -13.79 3.41 25.77
N SER A 181 -14.45 4.17 24.90
CA SER A 181 -14.61 3.74 23.52
C SER A 181 -13.28 3.87 22.77
N THR A 182 -13.02 2.91 21.88
CA THR A 182 -11.85 2.91 20.99
C THR A 182 -12.29 2.77 19.54
N GLN A 183 -11.56 3.40 18.63
CA GLN A 183 -11.81 3.19 17.21
C GLN A 183 -11.04 1.96 16.73
N PHE A 184 -11.76 0.97 16.20
CA PHE A 184 -11.19 -0.17 15.50
C PHE A 184 -11.46 -0.05 13.99
N ALA A 185 -10.74 -0.84 13.21
CA ALA A 185 -11.00 -0.97 11.77
C ALA A 185 -11.11 -2.44 11.38
N TRP A 186 -11.90 -2.70 10.34
CA TRP A 186 -12.10 -4.01 9.76
C TRP A 186 -11.78 -4.00 8.26
N ALA A 187 -11.41 -5.16 7.73
CA ALA A 187 -11.18 -5.36 6.31
C ALA A 187 -11.56 -6.80 5.91
N GLN A 188 -11.95 -7.03 4.66
CA GLN A 188 -12.26 -8.37 4.14
C GLN A 188 -11.92 -8.50 2.66
N SER A 189 -11.73 -9.73 2.17
CA SER A 189 -11.85 -10.02 0.74
C SER A 189 -12.59 -11.33 0.47
N GLU A 190 -13.26 -11.38 -0.68
CA GLU A 190 -13.81 -12.59 -1.30
C GLU A 190 -12.75 -13.35 -2.12
N THR A 191 -11.53 -12.84 -2.23
CA THR A 191 -10.41 -13.53 -2.87
C THR A 191 -9.54 -14.24 -1.83
N PRO A 192 -9.23 -15.53 -2.01
CA PRO A 192 -8.47 -16.30 -1.03
C PRO A 192 -7.02 -15.83 -0.89
N VAL A 193 -6.47 -16.10 0.29
CA VAL A 193 -5.02 -16.03 0.52
C VAL A 193 -4.30 -17.06 -0.36
N LEU A 194 -3.01 -16.86 -0.64
CA LEU A 194 -2.25 -17.76 -1.52
C LEU A 194 -2.11 -19.19 -0.98
N ASP A 195 -1.79 -19.33 0.31
CA ASP A 195 -1.68 -20.62 1.00
C ASP A 195 -2.53 -20.61 2.28
N PRO A 196 -3.78 -21.10 2.22
CA PRO A 196 -4.66 -21.13 3.38
C PRO A 196 -4.11 -21.91 4.58
N ALA A 197 -3.15 -22.83 4.40
CA ALA A 197 -2.56 -23.59 5.50
C ALA A 197 -1.46 -22.82 6.26
N SER A 198 -0.88 -21.78 5.65
CA SER A 198 0.23 -21.02 6.22
C SER A 198 -0.26 -19.72 6.85
N ASN A 199 -0.08 -19.54 8.17
CA ASN A 199 -0.36 -18.26 8.81
C ASN A 199 0.53 -17.10 8.31
N ALA A 200 1.60 -17.39 7.58
CA ALA A 200 2.46 -16.41 6.93
C ALA A 200 2.03 -16.10 5.47
N SER A 201 0.96 -16.72 4.96
CA SER A 201 0.47 -16.54 3.59
C SER A 201 0.34 -15.08 3.17
N ALA A 202 0.68 -14.82 1.92
CA ALA A 202 0.37 -13.57 1.26
C ALA A 202 -1.10 -13.50 0.83
N PHE A 203 -1.60 -12.29 0.65
CA PHE A 203 -2.96 -11.99 0.22
C PHE A 203 -3.00 -10.61 -0.44
N GLN A 204 -4.03 -10.38 -1.26
CA GLN A 204 -4.23 -9.11 -1.94
C GLN A 204 -4.90 -8.06 -1.02
N ALA A 205 -5.04 -6.83 -1.53
CA ALA A 205 -5.79 -5.79 -0.85
C ALA A 205 -7.25 -6.23 -0.58
N HIS A 206 -7.84 -5.73 0.50
CA HIS A 206 -9.25 -5.96 0.82
C HIS A 206 -10.18 -5.40 -0.26
N ASP A 207 -11.32 -6.05 -0.45
CA ASP A 207 -12.41 -5.56 -1.30
C ASP A 207 -13.22 -4.47 -0.58
N ASN A 208 -13.40 -4.61 0.73
CA ASN A 208 -14.10 -3.64 1.58
C ASN A 208 -13.41 -3.49 2.93
N PHE A 209 -13.53 -2.29 3.50
CA PHE A 209 -12.97 -1.94 4.80
C PHE A 209 -13.80 -0.84 5.45
N GLY A 210 -13.61 -0.64 6.75
CA GLY A 210 -14.30 0.41 7.49
C GLY A 210 -13.80 0.56 8.91
N HIS A 211 -14.34 1.55 9.62
CA HIS A 211 -14.03 1.83 11.02
C HIS A 211 -15.29 1.76 11.87
N TRP A 212 -15.14 1.42 13.14
CA TRP A 212 -16.23 1.56 14.11
C TRP A 212 -15.69 2.03 15.46
N SER A 213 -16.55 2.71 16.22
CA SER A 213 -16.28 3.00 17.63
C SER A 213 -16.82 1.86 18.49
N HIS A 214 -15.97 1.28 19.31
CA HIS A 214 -16.29 0.14 20.15
C HIS A 214 -16.20 0.52 21.63
N ASP A 215 -17.25 0.24 22.41
CA ASP A 215 -17.24 0.43 23.86
C ASP A 215 -16.54 -0.74 24.55
N LEU A 216 -15.25 -0.58 24.87
CA LEU A 216 -14.49 -1.62 25.55
C LEU A 216 -14.95 -1.84 26.98
N ASN A 217 -15.56 -0.85 27.63
CA ASN A 217 -16.07 -1.02 28.98
C ASN A 217 -17.26 -2.01 29.00
N ALA A 218 -18.06 -2.04 27.94
CA ALA A 218 -19.13 -3.02 27.74
C ALA A 218 -18.62 -4.45 27.47
N ALA A 219 -17.35 -4.61 27.07
CA ALA A 219 -16.71 -5.90 26.82
C ALA A 219 -16.10 -6.54 28.08
N ARG A 220 -16.08 -5.84 29.21
CA ARG A 220 -15.43 -6.30 30.45
C ARG A 220 -16.24 -7.39 31.15
N SER A 221 -15.55 -8.39 31.69
CA SER A 221 -16.17 -9.45 32.49
C SER A 221 -15.21 -10.05 33.52
N ASN A 222 -15.68 -10.22 34.76
CA ASN A 222 -14.99 -11.02 35.77
C ASN A 222 -14.94 -12.53 35.47
N GLN A 223 -15.68 -13.02 34.47
CA GLN A 223 -15.66 -14.42 34.03
C GLN A 223 -14.58 -14.69 32.97
N PHE A 224 -13.85 -13.67 32.51
CA PHE A 224 -12.91 -13.76 31.39
C PHE A 224 -11.93 -14.94 31.53
N ASP A 225 -11.25 -15.06 32.68
CA ASP A 225 -10.26 -16.13 32.89
C ASP A 225 -10.89 -17.53 32.90
N ALA A 226 -12.12 -17.65 33.42
CA ALA A 226 -12.88 -18.90 33.39
C ALA A 226 -13.25 -19.26 31.94
N TRP A 227 -13.75 -18.29 31.16
CA TRP A 227 -14.05 -18.49 29.74
C TRP A 227 -12.84 -18.94 28.93
N VAL A 228 -11.67 -18.33 29.16
CA VAL A 228 -10.43 -18.76 28.49
C VAL A 228 -10.08 -20.19 28.91
N SER A 229 -9.92 -20.45 30.21
CA SER A 229 -9.44 -21.74 30.71
C SER A 229 -10.35 -22.92 30.35
N ASP A 230 -11.67 -22.70 30.36
CA ASP A 230 -12.65 -23.74 30.03
C ASP A 230 -12.69 -24.05 28.52
N ASN A 231 -12.26 -23.13 27.65
CA ASN A 231 -12.47 -23.23 26.21
C ASN A 231 -11.21 -23.37 25.36
N ILE A 232 -10.00 -23.37 25.92
CA ILE A 232 -8.77 -23.59 25.13
C ILE A 232 -8.86 -24.89 24.32
N LEU A 233 -8.60 -24.79 23.01
CA LEU A 233 -8.41 -25.94 22.14
C LEU A 233 -6.95 -26.42 22.24
N PRO A 234 -6.70 -27.73 22.38
CA PRO A 234 -5.34 -28.27 22.34
C PRO A 234 -4.74 -27.99 20.96
N THR A 235 -3.52 -27.47 20.93
CA THR A 235 -2.78 -27.18 19.69
C THR A 235 -2.53 -28.47 18.90
N SER A 236 -3.29 -28.70 17.83
CA SER A 236 -2.88 -29.59 16.75
C SER A 236 -2.09 -28.77 15.73
N THR A 237 -0.79 -28.66 15.94
CA THR A 237 0.13 -27.89 15.09
C THR A 237 0.30 -28.59 13.72
N PRO A 238 0.03 -27.95 12.57
CA PRO A 238 0.92 -28.15 11.43
C PRO A 238 2.22 -27.46 11.83
N SER A 239 3.26 -28.25 12.05
CA SER A 239 4.59 -27.79 12.47
C SER A 239 5.03 -26.60 11.61
N SER A 240 5.10 -25.41 12.20
CA SER A 240 6.02 -24.41 11.71
C SER A 240 7.41 -25.00 11.88
N THR A 241 8.12 -25.24 10.78
CA THR A 241 9.56 -25.46 10.87
C THR A 241 10.13 -24.12 11.32
N PRO A 242 10.71 -24.00 12.52
CA PRO A 242 11.44 -22.79 12.86
C PRO A 242 12.61 -22.69 11.87
N LEU A 243 12.86 -21.52 11.30
CA LEU A 243 14.20 -21.26 10.77
C LEU A 243 15.19 -21.54 11.91
N PRO A 244 16.26 -22.31 11.69
CA PRO A 244 17.14 -22.73 12.78
C PRO A 244 17.80 -21.51 13.42
N THR A 245 17.47 -21.25 14.68
CA THR A 245 18.08 -20.22 15.53
C THR A 245 19.36 -20.72 16.22
N SER A 246 20.05 -21.68 15.63
CA SER A 246 21.32 -22.17 16.14
C SER A 246 22.45 -21.72 15.22
N ALA A 247 23.29 -20.82 15.73
CA ALA A 247 24.64 -20.63 15.20
C ALA A 247 25.30 -22.01 15.05
N PRO A 248 25.75 -22.42 13.86
CA PRO A 248 26.47 -23.66 13.73
C PRO A 248 27.87 -23.46 14.28
N THR A 249 28.11 -23.93 15.51
CA THR A 249 29.45 -24.33 15.92
C THR A 249 29.67 -25.73 15.33
N GLN A 250 30.15 -25.80 14.09
CA GLN A 250 30.69 -27.04 13.53
C GLN A 250 32.17 -26.89 13.24
N SER A 251 32.89 -27.86 13.79
CA SER A 251 34.31 -28.12 13.68
C SER A 251 34.76 -28.20 12.22
N ILE A 252 35.84 -27.47 11.93
CA ILE A 252 36.57 -27.50 10.68
C ILE A 252 37.11 -28.93 10.47
N THR A 253 36.56 -29.65 9.51
CA THR A 253 37.26 -30.77 8.86
C THR A 253 37.65 -30.34 7.46
N THR A 254 38.94 -30.07 7.30
CA THR A 254 39.63 -29.79 6.04
C THR A 254 39.43 -30.95 5.06
N SER A 255 38.66 -30.71 4.01
CA SER A 255 38.68 -31.55 2.80
C SER A 255 39.21 -30.71 1.65
N THR A 256 40.48 -30.92 1.33
CA THR A 256 41.14 -30.46 0.10
C THR A 256 40.43 -31.05 -1.10
N VAL A 257 39.77 -30.21 -1.90
CA VAL A 257 39.42 -30.53 -3.28
C VAL A 257 40.30 -29.69 -4.20
N SER A 258 41.10 -30.40 -4.98
CA SER A 258 42.09 -29.87 -5.89
C SER A 258 41.46 -29.04 -7.00
N THR A 259 42.14 -27.94 -7.29
CA THR A 259 41.98 -27.06 -8.44
C THR A 259 42.10 -27.81 -9.77
N THR A 260 41.20 -27.51 -10.70
CA THR A 260 41.54 -27.48 -12.12
C THR A 260 41.17 -26.12 -12.66
N THR A 261 42.16 -25.24 -12.67
CA THR A 261 42.20 -24.01 -13.48
C THR A 261 42.14 -24.38 -14.96
N SER A 262 41.13 -23.85 -15.65
CA SER A 262 41.25 -23.43 -17.04
C SER A 262 40.63 -22.06 -17.17
N ALA A 263 41.49 -21.05 -17.06
CA ALA A 263 41.20 -19.69 -17.47
C ALA A 263 41.26 -19.63 -19.00
N THR A 264 40.15 -19.26 -19.61
CA THR A 264 40.14 -18.52 -20.87
C THR A 264 39.23 -17.33 -20.67
N GLY A 265 39.84 -16.14 -20.61
CA GLY A 265 39.14 -14.89 -20.44
C GLY A 265 38.17 -14.63 -21.59
N GLY A 266 36.95 -14.27 -21.22
CA GLY A 266 36.04 -13.50 -22.03
C GLY A 266 35.38 -12.48 -21.11
N ASN A 267 35.54 -11.20 -21.41
CA ASN A 267 34.65 -10.15 -20.90
C ASN A 267 33.26 -10.44 -21.45
N SER A 268 32.49 -11.31 -20.78
CA SER A 268 31.07 -11.44 -21.06
C SER A 268 30.37 -10.26 -20.40
N THR A 269 30.20 -9.19 -21.18
CA THR A 269 29.41 -8.01 -20.84
C THR A 269 27.91 -8.25 -21.02
N SER A 270 27.48 -9.46 -21.40
CA SER A 270 26.08 -9.78 -21.65
C SER A 270 25.34 -10.14 -20.36
N LEU A 271 24.14 -9.60 -20.16
CA LEU A 271 23.21 -10.00 -19.10
C LEU A 271 23.19 -11.54 -18.88
N PRO A 272 23.32 -12.04 -17.64
CA PRO A 272 23.11 -13.46 -17.36
C PRO A 272 21.70 -13.86 -17.76
N THR A 273 21.48 -15.11 -18.16
CA THR A 273 20.11 -15.62 -18.40
C THR A 273 19.43 -16.02 -17.10
N ALA A 274 20.22 -16.44 -16.11
CA ALA A 274 19.80 -16.77 -14.76
C ALA A 274 20.99 -16.61 -13.81
N CYS A 275 20.72 -16.34 -12.54
CA CYS A 275 21.74 -16.21 -11.52
C CYS A 275 21.88 -17.50 -10.67
N PRO A 276 23.10 -17.91 -10.28
CA PRO A 276 23.30 -19.10 -9.46
C PRO A 276 22.51 -19.05 -8.14
N GLY A 277 21.71 -20.07 -7.87
CA GLY A 277 20.94 -20.18 -6.62
C GLY A 277 19.71 -19.28 -6.54
N VAL A 278 19.39 -18.54 -7.61
CA VAL A 278 18.18 -17.71 -7.71
C VAL A 278 17.10 -18.51 -8.45
N SER A 279 15.90 -18.56 -7.88
CA SER A 279 14.74 -19.18 -8.51
C SER A 279 14.31 -18.39 -9.75
N GLU A 280 13.51 -19.03 -10.62
CA GLU A 280 12.84 -18.31 -11.69
C GLU A 280 11.94 -17.19 -11.13
N PRO A 281 11.64 -16.15 -11.94
CA PRO A 281 10.65 -15.14 -11.59
C PRO A 281 9.34 -15.78 -11.11
N ALA A 282 8.78 -15.24 -10.04
CA ALA A 282 7.56 -15.75 -9.42
C ALA A 282 6.38 -15.75 -10.40
N THR A 283 6.39 -14.80 -11.35
CA THR A 283 5.41 -14.67 -12.44
C THR A 283 6.09 -14.42 -13.79
N PRO A 284 5.53 -14.97 -14.89
CA PRO A 284 6.01 -14.65 -16.23
C PRO A 284 5.84 -13.16 -16.54
N PHE A 285 6.83 -12.60 -17.23
CA PHE A 285 6.80 -11.22 -17.71
C PHE A 285 7.18 -11.16 -19.20
N ARG A 286 6.95 -10.00 -19.79
CA ARG A 286 7.37 -9.59 -21.13
C ARG A 286 8.41 -8.49 -21.01
N ILE A 287 9.23 -8.40 -22.05
CA ILE A 287 10.26 -7.38 -22.17
C ILE A 287 10.19 -6.76 -23.58
N ALA A 288 10.49 -5.47 -23.67
CA ALA A 288 10.53 -4.74 -24.94
C ALA A 288 11.58 -5.30 -25.89
N GLU A 289 11.37 -5.10 -27.19
CA GLU A 289 12.37 -5.45 -28.20
C GLU A 289 13.68 -4.71 -27.92
N GLY A 290 14.80 -5.41 -28.02
CA GLY A 290 16.11 -4.85 -27.69
C GLY A 290 16.41 -4.74 -26.19
N TRP A 291 15.60 -5.36 -25.33
CA TRP A 291 15.86 -5.44 -23.89
C TRP A 291 15.95 -6.89 -23.41
N ARG A 292 16.67 -7.10 -22.31
CA ARG A 292 16.63 -8.32 -21.50
C ARG A 292 16.44 -7.97 -20.04
N ALA A 293 15.81 -8.88 -19.30
CA ALA A 293 15.70 -8.82 -17.85
C ALA A 293 15.97 -10.20 -17.24
N THR A 294 16.50 -10.22 -16.02
CA THR A 294 16.81 -11.44 -15.27
C THR A 294 16.58 -11.19 -13.79
N LYS A 295 15.94 -12.14 -13.11
CA LYS A 295 15.83 -12.10 -11.64
C LYS A 295 17.19 -12.43 -11.05
N VAL A 296 17.67 -11.56 -10.17
CA VAL A 296 19.00 -11.65 -9.54
C VAL A 296 18.93 -11.85 -8.03
N ALA A 297 17.76 -11.64 -7.41
CA ALA A 297 17.46 -12.06 -6.05
C ALA A 297 15.95 -12.32 -5.87
N GLY A 298 15.62 -13.16 -4.89
CA GLY A 298 14.27 -13.47 -4.44
C GLY A 298 14.20 -13.45 -2.91
N ASP A 299 13.04 -13.81 -2.36
CA ASP A 299 12.77 -13.86 -0.91
C ASP A 299 13.09 -12.56 -0.13
N LEU A 300 13.06 -11.40 -0.80
CA LEU A 300 13.19 -10.10 -0.14
C LEU A 300 11.87 -9.76 0.58
N THR A 301 11.96 -9.15 1.76
CA THR A 301 10.77 -8.73 2.51
C THR A 301 10.30 -7.37 2.00
N ALA A 302 9.28 -7.36 1.13
CA ALA A 302 8.68 -6.14 0.59
C ALA A 302 9.74 -5.09 0.17
N ALA A 303 10.55 -5.43 -0.83
CA ALA A 303 11.70 -4.61 -1.27
C ALA A 303 11.26 -3.28 -1.89
N ARG A 304 11.71 -2.16 -1.31
CA ARG A 304 11.32 -0.80 -1.70
C ARG A 304 12.48 -0.05 -2.34
N GLY A 305 12.89 1.08 -1.77
CA GLY A 305 13.98 1.89 -2.30
C GLY A 305 15.29 1.12 -2.30
N ILE A 306 16.11 1.42 -3.31
CA ILE A 306 17.40 0.78 -3.57
C ILE A 306 18.43 1.86 -3.91
N VAL A 307 19.64 1.73 -3.37
CA VAL A 307 20.78 2.59 -3.71
C VAL A 307 22.03 1.75 -3.97
N LEU A 308 22.99 2.35 -4.68
CA LEU A 308 24.29 1.76 -4.98
C LEU A 308 25.36 2.54 -4.21
N ASP A 309 26.29 1.83 -3.58
CA ASP A 309 27.48 2.48 -3.01
C ASP A 309 28.67 2.51 -3.96
N SER A 310 29.73 3.25 -3.57
CA SER A 310 30.93 3.42 -4.39
C SER A 310 31.77 2.15 -4.61
N GLN A 311 31.46 1.03 -3.95
CA GLN A 311 32.07 -0.28 -4.21
C GLN A 311 31.14 -1.22 -5.00
N GLY A 312 30.00 -0.72 -5.48
CA GLY A 312 29.05 -1.49 -6.28
C GLY A 312 28.15 -2.41 -5.46
N ARG A 313 27.96 -2.17 -4.16
CA ARG A 313 27.00 -2.92 -3.34
C ARG A 313 25.63 -2.26 -3.40
N LEU A 314 24.60 -3.07 -3.52
CA LEU A 314 23.21 -2.61 -3.43
C LEU A 314 22.77 -2.57 -1.98
N LEU A 315 22.13 -1.48 -1.57
CA LEU A 315 21.45 -1.37 -0.29
C LEU A 315 19.95 -1.25 -0.55
N ILE A 316 19.15 -2.13 0.06
CA ILE A 316 17.71 -2.24 -0.21
C ILE A 316 16.94 -2.05 1.10
N VAL A 317 15.93 -1.19 1.09
CA VAL A 317 14.94 -1.14 2.17
C VAL A 317 13.99 -2.31 2.01
N GLU A 318 14.01 -3.24 2.94
CA GLU A 318 13.06 -4.33 3.09
C GLU A 318 12.02 -3.94 4.15
N ASN A 319 10.84 -3.48 3.71
CA ASN A 319 9.84 -2.87 4.57
C ASN A 319 9.32 -3.86 5.64
N GLY A 320 9.50 -3.53 6.92
CA GLY A 320 9.21 -4.41 8.05
C GLY A 320 10.39 -5.26 8.52
N ARG A 321 11.56 -5.14 7.88
CA ARG A 321 12.80 -5.85 8.23
C ARG A 321 13.97 -4.90 8.50
N GLY A 322 14.18 -3.91 7.65
CA GLY A 322 15.28 -2.94 7.73
C GLY A 322 16.02 -2.75 6.41
N ILE A 323 17.33 -2.50 6.45
CA ILE A 323 18.15 -2.33 5.24
C ILE A 323 19.06 -3.54 5.07
N SER A 324 18.97 -4.21 3.93
CA SER A 324 19.88 -5.27 3.50
C SER A 324 20.95 -4.73 2.56
N GLN A 325 22.09 -5.41 2.53
CA GLN A 325 23.22 -5.13 1.66
C GLN A 325 23.54 -6.35 0.81
N HIS A 326 23.78 -6.14 -0.48
CA HIS A 326 24.05 -7.18 -1.46
C HIS A 326 25.32 -6.86 -2.27
N THR A 327 26.26 -7.79 -2.31
CA THR A 327 27.41 -7.71 -3.22
C THR A 327 27.05 -8.27 -4.58
N LEU A 328 27.63 -7.71 -5.63
CA LEU A 328 27.37 -8.11 -7.02
C LEU A 328 28.61 -8.76 -7.63
N SER A 329 28.36 -9.81 -8.39
CA SER A 329 29.33 -10.40 -9.31
C SER A 329 29.49 -9.54 -10.56
N THR A 330 30.49 -9.84 -11.39
CA THR A 330 30.78 -9.06 -12.62
C THR A 330 29.67 -9.13 -13.67
N ASP A 331 28.85 -10.19 -13.68
CA ASP A 331 27.68 -10.31 -14.57
C ASP A 331 26.43 -9.65 -13.97
N GLY A 332 26.50 -9.14 -12.74
CA GLY A 332 25.40 -8.44 -12.07
C GLY A 332 24.51 -9.33 -11.21
N CYS A 333 24.85 -10.61 -11.00
CA CYS A 333 24.14 -11.45 -10.05
C CYS A 333 24.52 -11.10 -8.60
N VAL A 334 23.57 -11.23 -7.67
CA VAL A 334 23.86 -11.12 -6.23
C VAL A 334 24.74 -12.30 -5.80
N GLU A 335 25.90 -12.01 -5.19
CA GLU A 335 26.84 -13.01 -4.68
C GLU A 335 26.64 -13.30 -3.20
N SER A 336 26.40 -12.25 -2.41
CA SER A 336 26.21 -12.38 -0.97
C SER A 336 25.28 -11.29 -0.45
N SER A 337 24.55 -11.62 0.61
CA SER A 337 23.56 -10.75 1.23
C SER A 337 23.74 -10.74 2.74
N ARG A 338 23.51 -9.59 3.39
CA ARG A 338 23.38 -9.49 4.85
C ARG A 338 22.40 -8.41 5.25
N LEU A 339 21.83 -8.52 6.45
CA LEU A 339 21.07 -7.43 7.07
C LEU A 339 22.06 -6.41 7.64
N LEU A 340 22.02 -5.18 7.13
CA LEU A 340 22.91 -4.08 7.53
C LEU A 340 22.33 -3.31 8.71
N ILE A 341 21.06 -2.88 8.62
CA ILE A 341 20.35 -2.16 9.68
C ILE A 341 19.07 -2.93 10.01
N PRO A 342 18.96 -3.56 11.20
CA PRO A 342 17.77 -4.31 11.62
C PRO A 342 16.70 -3.39 12.24
N GLN A 343 16.13 -2.49 11.44
CA GLN A 343 15.20 -1.46 11.91
C GLN A 343 13.86 -1.56 11.16
N THR A 344 12.85 -2.12 11.81
CA THR A 344 11.62 -2.58 11.15
C THR A 344 10.62 -1.45 10.82
N ASP A 345 10.84 -0.24 11.32
CA ASP A 345 10.05 0.97 11.04
C ASP A 345 10.48 1.70 9.76
N LEU A 346 11.61 1.31 9.15
CA LEU A 346 12.00 1.79 7.83
C LEU A 346 11.08 1.21 6.76
N ASN A 347 10.54 2.07 5.88
CA ASN A 347 9.44 1.66 5.01
C ASN A 347 9.56 1.98 3.52
N HIS A 348 10.45 2.90 3.11
CA HIS A 348 10.66 3.19 1.69
C HIS A 348 11.93 3.98 1.41
N GLY A 349 12.05 5.18 2.01
CA GLY A 349 13.08 6.15 1.64
C GLY A 349 14.47 5.70 2.05
N ILE A 350 15.38 5.72 1.09
CA ILE A 350 16.81 5.46 1.26
C ILE A 350 17.57 6.31 0.27
N TYR A 351 18.65 6.93 0.71
CA TYR A 351 19.57 7.67 -0.15
C TYR A 351 20.99 7.53 0.38
N LEU A 352 21.98 7.48 -0.50
CA LEU A 352 23.39 7.52 -0.12
C LEU A 352 23.98 8.83 -0.62
N SER A 353 24.67 9.58 0.25
CA SER A 353 25.29 10.86 -0.14
C SER A 353 26.17 10.69 -1.37
N PRO A 354 26.36 11.73 -2.21
CA PRO A 354 27.18 11.62 -3.43
C PRO A 354 28.62 11.15 -3.20
N ASP A 355 29.18 11.41 -2.02
CA ASP A 355 30.51 10.93 -1.60
C ASP A 355 30.50 9.51 -1.01
N SER A 356 29.32 8.89 -0.90
CA SER A 356 29.04 7.59 -0.30
C SER A 356 29.31 7.46 1.19
N PHE A 357 29.59 8.54 1.94
CA PHE A 357 29.95 8.42 3.37
C PHE A 357 28.77 8.57 4.35
N THR A 358 27.58 8.90 3.86
CA THR A 358 26.39 9.05 4.70
C THR A 358 25.21 8.30 4.09
N LEU A 359 24.66 7.36 4.85
CA LEU A 359 23.43 6.65 4.50
C LEU A 359 22.25 7.34 5.17
N TYR A 360 21.25 7.70 4.38
CA TYR A 360 19.97 8.26 4.84
C TYR A 360 18.87 7.23 4.68
N ALA A 361 17.98 7.14 5.66
CA ALA A 361 16.76 6.33 5.55
C ALA A 361 15.63 6.91 6.40
N SER A 362 14.40 6.59 6.05
CA SER A 362 13.22 7.14 6.70
C SER A 362 12.19 6.09 7.12
N SER A 363 11.53 6.38 8.23
CA SER A 363 10.22 5.83 8.58
C SER A 363 9.13 6.82 8.13
N MET A 364 7.89 6.51 8.49
CA MET A 364 6.74 7.42 8.38
C MET A 364 6.91 8.77 9.11
N THR A 365 7.64 8.81 10.22
CA THR A 365 7.67 9.98 11.14
C THR A 365 9.02 10.66 11.16
N THR A 366 10.08 9.96 10.77
CA THR A 366 11.45 10.40 11.04
C THR A 366 12.39 9.99 9.90
N ALA A 367 13.29 10.89 9.54
CA ALA A 367 14.43 10.63 8.67
C ALA A 367 15.71 10.66 9.51
N TRP A 368 16.59 9.69 9.27
CA TRP A 368 17.86 9.52 9.98
C TRP A 368 19.05 9.52 9.01
N SER A 369 20.24 9.72 9.57
CA SER A 369 21.50 9.38 8.92
C SER A 369 22.38 8.48 9.77
N TRP A 370 23.22 7.71 9.08
CA TRP A 370 24.34 6.94 9.62
C TRP A 370 25.62 7.33 8.89
N GLU A 371 26.75 7.36 9.60
CA GLU A 371 28.03 7.30 8.91
C GLU A 371 28.13 5.96 8.20
N TYR A 372 28.50 5.96 6.93
CA TYR A 372 28.72 4.77 6.13
C TYR A 372 30.20 4.69 5.78
N ASP A 373 30.81 3.52 5.98
CA ASP A 373 32.17 3.25 5.54
C ASP A 373 32.12 2.51 4.20
N PRO A 374 32.43 3.15 3.06
CA PRO A 374 32.42 2.49 1.77
C PRO A 374 33.51 1.41 1.65
N ALA A 375 34.55 1.39 2.46
CA ALA A 375 35.53 0.32 2.38
C ALA A 375 34.94 -1.00 2.89
N SER A 376 34.35 -0.98 4.09
CA SER A 376 33.77 -2.17 4.72
C SER A 376 32.30 -2.44 4.39
N GLY A 377 31.57 -1.42 3.92
CA GLY A 377 30.13 -1.45 3.73
C GLY A 377 29.33 -1.47 5.04
N ASN A 378 29.92 -1.02 6.15
CA ASN A 378 29.24 -0.94 7.44
C ASN A 378 28.69 0.47 7.70
N VAL A 379 27.74 0.55 8.63
CA VAL A 379 27.27 1.82 9.22
C VAL A 379 27.80 1.98 10.64
N SER A 380 27.83 3.22 11.14
CA SER A 380 28.07 3.51 12.55
C SER A 380 27.02 2.85 13.47
N ASP A 381 27.43 2.52 14.70
CA ASP A 381 26.52 1.97 15.73
C ASP A 381 25.43 2.98 16.16
N THR A 382 25.70 4.27 15.98
CA THR A 382 24.77 5.37 16.27
C THR A 382 24.20 5.96 15.00
N ARG A 383 23.00 6.53 15.11
CA ARG A 383 22.32 7.30 14.05
C ARG A 383 21.99 8.70 14.54
N SER A 384 21.91 9.65 13.61
CA SER A 384 21.44 11.01 13.87
C SER A 384 20.02 11.17 13.38
N VAL A 385 19.18 11.90 14.12
CA VAL A 385 17.85 12.32 13.66
C VAL A 385 18.02 13.58 12.82
N LEU A 386 17.54 13.56 11.58
CA LEU A 386 17.62 14.71 10.68
C LEU A 386 16.32 15.51 10.67
N VAL A 387 15.20 14.80 10.55
CA VAL A 387 13.86 15.37 10.43
C VAL A 387 12.90 14.48 11.18
N THR A 388 12.00 15.05 11.98
CA THR A 388 11.03 14.31 12.78
C THR A 388 9.67 15.00 12.81
N GLY A 389 8.67 14.35 13.40
CA GLY A 389 7.31 14.89 13.48
C GLY A 389 6.54 14.86 12.16
N MET A 390 6.95 14.02 11.21
CA MET A 390 6.18 13.77 10.00
C MET A 390 4.86 13.05 10.36
N TYR A 391 3.76 13.47 9.75
CA TYR A 391 2.43 13.01 10.15
C TYR A 391 2.25 11.52 9.81
N PRO A 392 1.73 10.69 10.75
CA PRO A 392 1.79 9.25 10.58
C PRO A 392 0.65 8.57 9.78
N GLY A 393 -0.39 9.29 9.37
CA GLY A 393 -1.55 8.72 8.67
C GLY A 393 -1.55 8.93 7.15
N GLY A 394 -2.47 8.27 6.46
CA GLY A 394 -2.64 8.33 5.01
C GLY A 394 -1.46 7.72 4.26
N HIS A 395 -0.78 8.53 3.45
CA HIS A 395 0.41 8.13 2.70
C HIS A 395 1.65 8.23 3.59
N VAL A 396 2.29 7.08 3.86
CA VAL A 396 3.29 6.95 4.94
C VAL A 396 4.74 6.81 4.48
N THR A 397 5.01 6.82 3.18
CA THR A 397 6.38 6.79 2.65
C THR A 397 7.01 8.18 2.69
N ARG A 398 8.30 8.27 3.00
CA ARG A 398 9.06 9.53 3.01
C ARG A 398 10.26 9.42 2.07
N THR A 399 10.06 9.66 0.79
CA THR A 399 11.16 9.60 -0.20
C THR A 399 12.23 10.62 0.18
N LEU A 400 13.48 10.17 0.16
CA LEU A 400 14.65 10.99 0.47
C LEU A 400 15.48 11.16 -0.80
N ILE A 401 15.88 12.39 -1.10
CA ILE A 401 16.82 12.65 -2.19
C ILE A 401 17.71 13.85 -1.85
N VAL A 402 18.99 13.75 -2.20
CA VAL A 402 19.97 14.85 -2.05
C VAL A 402 20.28 15.39 -3.45
N PRO A 403 20.23 16.72 -3.67
CA PRO A 403 20.61 17.31 -4.95
C PRO A 403 22.12 17.13 -5.18
N PRO A 404 22.56 16.58 -6.34
CA PRO A 404 23.98 16.29 -6.58
C PRO A 404 24.89 17.52 -6.45
N HIS A 405 24.40 18.69 -6.88
CA HIS A 405 25.11 19.97 -6.83
C HIS A 405 25.04 20.68 -5.47
N ARG A 406 24.19 20.22 -4.54
CA ARG A 406 23.98 20.78 -3.20
C ARG A 406 23.85 19.65 -2.18
N PRO A 407 24.95 18.92 -1.92
CA PRO A 407 24.95 17.79 -0.99
C PRO A 407 24.68 18.20 0.47
N ASP A 408 24.62 19.50 0.73
CA ASP A 408 24.19 20.13 1.97
C ASP A 408 22.66 20.22 2.13
N LEU A 409 21.86 19.76 1.16
CA LEU A 409 20.40 19.73 1.26
C LEU A 409 19.86 18.30 1.28
N LEU A 410 18.82 18.07 2.07
CA LEU A 410 17.99 16.87 2.02
C LEU A 410 16.57 17.24 1.64
N LEU A 411 16.05 16.62 0.59
CA LEU A 411 14.64 16.70 0.24
C LEU A 411 13.88 15.52 0.78
N VAL A 412 12.66 15.80 1.27
CA VAL A 412 11.74 14.82 1.84
C VAL A 412 10.36 15.01 1.25
N SER A 413 9.87 14.00 0.52
CA SER A 413 8.48 13.93 0.07
C SER A 413 7.56 13.44 1.18
N HIS A 414 6.37 14.03 1.30
CA HIS A 414 5.33 13.62 2.24
C HIS A 414 3.95 13.74 1.63
N GLY A 415 3.30 12.59 1.38
CA GLY A 415 1.94 12.56 0.82
C GLY A 415 0.84 13.02 1.79
N SER A 416 -0.41 12.96 1.32
CA SER A 416 -1.61 13.39 2.03
C SER A 416 -2.06 12.43 3.15
N ASN A 417 -2.92 12.89 4.07
CA ASN A 417 -3.56 12.06 5.09
C ASN A 417 -4.79 11.28 4.58
N GLY A 418 -4.77 10.84 3.33
CA GLY A 418 -5.89 10.08 2.73
C GLY A 418 -6.21 10.56 1.34
N ASN A 419 -7.34 10.10 0.81
CA ASN A 419 -7.61 10.28 -0.60
C ASN A 419 -7.76 11.77 -0.99
N LEU A 420 -8.70 12.49 -0.36
CA LEU A 420 -8.90 13.93 -0.52
C LEU A 420 -8.70 14.65 0.82
N ASP A 421 -7.48 15.12 1.07
CA ASP A 421 -7.05 15.80 2.28
C ASP A 421 -7.16 17.31 2.11
N TYR A 422 -8.37 17.87 2.28
CA TYR A 422 -8.61 19.30 2.20
C TYR A 422 -7.80 20.13 3.21
N GLY A 423 -7.29 19.52 4.28
CA GLY A 423 -6.37 20.18 5.21
C GLY A 423 -5.02 20.51 4.57
N ALA A 424 -4.61 19.79 3.53
CA ALA A 424 -3.36 20.02 2.78
C ALA A 424 -3.40 21.27 1.88
N LEU A 425 -4.56 21.92 1.72
CA LEU A 425 -4.65 23.23 1.08
C LEU A 425 -3.84 24.30 1.84
N ASP A 426 -3.65 24.12 3.15
CA ASP A 426 -2.74 24.93 3.94
C ASP A 426 -1.34 24.26 3.95
N PRO A 427 -0.35 24.82 3.22
CA PRO A 427 0.98 24.22 3.17
C PRO A 427 1.70 24.19 4.53
N ALA A 428 1.27 24.98 5.53
CA ALA A 428 1.83 24.93 6.88
C ALA A 428 1.50 23.62 7.62
N ILE A 429 0.49 22.89 7.16
CA ILE A 429 0.16 21.55 7.64
C ILE A 429 1.21 20.51 7.19
N ALA A 430 1.99 20.82 6.16
CA ALA A 430 3.08 20.02 5.62
C ALA A 430 2.64 18.57 5.30
N ARG A 431 1.59 18.44 4.47
CA ARG A 431 1.18 17.18 3.85
C ARG A 431 0.87 17.44 2.39
N ALA A 432 1.05 16.43 1.53
CA ALA A 432 0.99 16.59 0.08
C ALA A 432 2.01 17.64 -0.42
N VAL A 433 3.25 17.55 0.08
CA VAL A 433 4.34 18.50 -0.17
C VAL A 433 5.68 17.78 -0.37
N VAL A 434 6.61 18.46 -1.02
CA VAL A 434 8.05 18.16 -0.94
C VAL A 434 8.72 19.29 -0.17
N LYS A 435 9.59 18.97 0.80
CA LYS A 435 10.34 19.97 1.58
C LYS A 435 11.84 19.73 1.49
N ALA A 436 12.61 20.82 1.56
CA ALA A 436 14.07 20.81 1.62
C ALA A 436 14.57 21.28 3.00
N PHE A 437 15.64 20.64 3.48
CA PHE A 437 16.27 20.89 4.79
C PHE A 437 17.79 21.03 4.62
N ASP A 438 18.39 21.96 5.36
CA ASP A 438 19.85 22.21 5.36
C ASP A 438 20.56 21.23 6.30
N LEU A 439 21.38 20.34 5.74
CA LEU A 439 22.12 19.33 6.48
C LEU A 439 23.31 19.90 7.28
N THR A 440 23.71 21.16 7.05
CA THR A 440 24.84 21.78 7.77
C THR A 440 24.42 22.39 9.10
N THR A 441 23.12 22.57 9.33
CA THR A 441 22.58 23.24 10.52
C THR A 441 21.51 22.43 11.25
N VAL A 442 21.54 21.10 11.09
CA VAL A 442 20.60 20.18 11.76
C VAL A 442 20.63 20.39 13.28
N PRO A 443 19.50 20.78 13.91
CA PRO A 443 19.45 21.00 15.35
C PRO A 443 19.55 19.67 16.11
N GLU A 444 19.87 19.74 17.40
CA GLU A 444 19.81 18.58 18.29
C GLU A 444 18.38 17.99 18.31
N GLY A 445 18.24 16.71 17.99
CA GLY A 445 16.94 16.05 17.83
C GLY A 445 16.31 16.15 16.43
N GLY A 446 16.97 16.84 15.50
CA GLY A 446 16.52 17.01 14.11
C GLY A 446 15.47 18.11 13.92
N TYR A 447 15.24 18.48 12.68
CA TYR A 447 14.22 19.46 12.29
C TYR A 447 12.80 18.95 12.61
N SER A 448 11.93 19.87 13.00
CA SER A 448 10.48 19.64 13.05
C SER A 448 9.90 19.79 11.64
N TYR A 449 9.35 18.70 11.08
CA TYR A 449 8.95 18.67 9.67
C TYR A 449 7.93 19.76 9.29
N SER A 450 6.96 20.06 10.15
CA SER A 450 5.92 21.04 9.84
C SER A 450 6.43 22.49 9.91
N SER A 451 7.32 22.80 10.84
CA SER A 451 7.75 24.18 11.10
C SER A 451 9.06 24.59 10.43
N ASP A 452 9.94 23.63 10.14
CA ASP A 452 11.31 23.91 9.65
C ASP A 452 11.47 23.51 8.19
N GLY A 453 12.60 23.87 7.57
CA GLY A 453 12.83 23.68 6.13
C GLY A 453 11.95 24.59 5.27
N TYR A 454 12.02 24.42 3.95
CA TYR A 454 11.22 25.19 3.00
C TYR A 454 10.56 24.28 1.96
N LEU A 455 9.48 24.77 1.32
CA LEU A 455 8.75 24.02 0.30
C LEU A 455 9.57 23.94 -0.99
N ALA A 456 9.50 22.77 -1.62
CA ALA A 456 9.93 22.53 -3.00
C ALA A 456 8.71 22.22 -3.91
N GLY A 457 7.51 22.65 -3.49
CA GLY A 457 6.23 22.36 -4.12
C GLY A 457 5.19 21.84 -3.11
N TYR A 458 3.92 22.22 -3.30
CA TYR A 458 2.79 21.73 -2.49
C TYR A 458 1.54 21.49 -3.33
N GLY A 459 0.56 20.76 -2.78
CA GLY A 459 -0.57 20.28 -3.56
C GLY A 459 -0.18 19.11 -4.47
N LEU A 460 0.71 18.25 -3.96
CA LEU A 460 1.20 17.03 -4.59
C LEU A 460 0.71 15.84 -3.74
N ARG A 461 -0.42 15.23 -4.12
CA ARG A 461 -1.12 14.19 -3.34
C ARG A 461 -0.17 13.18 -2.70
N ASN A 462 0.72 12.59 -3.50
CA ASN A 462 1.70 11.60 -3.08
C ASN A 462 2.82 11.45 -4.14
N GLU A 463 3.70 12.43 -4.18
CA GLU A 463 4.89 12.52 -5.06
C GLU A 463 6.01 11.57 -4.60
N VAL A 464 5.83 10.26 -4.78
CA VAL A 464 6.79 9.27 -4.25
C VAL A 464 8.07 9.22 -5.09
N ALA A 465 7.93 9.24 -6.42
CA ALA A 465 9.07 9.20 -7.32
C ALA A 465 9.69 10.59 -7.43
N LEU A 466 10.97 10.72 -7.11
CA LEU A 466 11.73 11.97 -7.25
C LEU A 466 13.05 11.70 -7.96
N THR A 467 13.45 12.58 -8.88
CA THR A 467 14.75 12.53 -9.54
C THR A 467 15.23 13.92 -9.96
N PHE A 468 16.53 14.06 -10.19
CA PHE A 468 17.11 15.26 -10.77
C PHE A 468 17.48 15.04 -12.24
N ASP A 469 17.24 16.05 -13.07
CA ASP A 469 17.73 16.07 -14.46
C ASP A 469 19.19 16.54 -14.56
N GLY A 470 19.73 16.63 -15.79
CA GLY A 470 21.11 17.04 -16.04
C GLY A 470 21.44 18.48 -15.70
N ASN A 471 20.42 19.32 -15.42
CA ASN A 471 20.59 20.68 -14.91
C ASN A 471 20.39 20.76 -13.40
N ASN A 472 20.22 19.62 -12.73
CA ASN A 472 19.88 19.50 -11.32
C ASN A 472 18.52 20.10 -10.94
N MET A 473 17.56 20.11 -11.87
CA MET A 473 16.18 20.47 -11.56
C MET A 473 15.43 19.24 -11.07
N LEU A 474 14.60 19.43 -10.04
CA LEU A 474 13.80 18.36 -9.46
C LEU A 474 12.58 18.07 -10.33
N TRP A 475 12.39 16.79 -10.61
CA TRP A 475 11.20 16.20 -11.21
C TRP A 475 10.57 15.24 -10.23
N GLY A 476 9.25 15.16 -10.25
CA GLY A 476 8.50 14.18 -9.47
C GLY A 476 7.45 13.47 -10.31
N VAL A 477 7.03 12.29 -9.84
CA VAL A 477 5.90 11.55 -10.40
C VAL A 477 4.87 11.24 -9.30
N GLU A 478 3.67 11.77 -9.49
CA GLU A 478 2.54 11.83 -8.55
C GLU A 478 1.66 10.57 -8.67
N ASN A 479 1.14 10.08 -7.55
CA ASN A 479 0.02 9.13 -7.54
C ASN A 479 -1.31 9.90 -7.44
N GLY A 480 -2.12 9.83 -8.50
CA GLY A 480 -3.43 10.49 -8.61
C GLY A 480 -4.47 9.99 -7.60
N ALA A 481 -5.59 10.71 -7.50
CA ALA A 481 -6.63 10.43 -6.51
C ALA A 481 -7.57 9.26 -6.87
N ASP A 482 -8.13 8.64 -5.84
CA ASP A 482 -8.92 7.42 -5.93
C ASP A 482 -10.44 7.70 -6.03
N SER A 483 -11.18 6.83 -6.72
CA SER A 483 -12.65 6.76 -6.64
C SER A 483 -13.36 8.10 -6.90
N LEU A 484 -12.84 8.89 -7.85
CA LEU A 484 -13.36 10.22 -8.14
C LEU A 484 -14.70 10.16 -8.89
N THR A 485 -15.57 11.11 -8.56
CA THR A 485 -16.82 11.36 -9.28
C THR A 485 -16.88 12.82 -9.72
N ARG A 486 -17.39 13.08 -10.94
CA ARG A 486 -17.71 14.43 -11.43
C ARG A 486 -19.18 14.74 -11.14
N THR A 487 -19.44 15.81 -10.41
CA THR A 487 -20.79 16.22 -10.00
C THR A 487 -21.24 17.48 -10.74
N ILE A 488 -22.27 17.37 -11.56
CA ILE A 488 -22.86 18.47 -12.34
C ILE A 488 -24.37 18.51 -12.10
N ASN A 489 -24.91 19.68 -11.75
CA ASN A 489 -26.34 19.88 -11.48
C ASN A 489 -26.92 18.80 -10.53
N ALA A 490 -26.21 18.52 -9.42
CA ALA A 490 -26.52 17.49 -8.42
C ALA A 490 -26.54 16.03 -8.92
N THR A 491 -26.08 15.78 -10.15
CA THR A 491 -25.85 14.43 -10.67
C THR A 491 -24.37 14.11 -10.56
N SER A 492 -24.04 13.05 -9.82
CA SER A 492 -22.67 12.56 -9.66
C SER A 492 -22.45 11.38 -10.61
N THR A 493 -21.44 11.51 -11.47
CA THR A 493 -21.00 10.48 -12.42
C THR A 493 -19.66 9.94 -11.95
N ASP A 494 -19.57 8.62 -11.79
CA ASP A 494 -18.31 7.95 -11.54
C ASP A 494 -17.41 8.03 -12.78
N ILE A 495 -16.20 8.59 -12.59
CA ILE A 495 -15.19 8.73 -13.64
C ILE A 495 -13.89 8.00 -13.28
N HIS A 496 -13.86 7.27 -12.16
CA HIS A 496 -12.62 6.84 -11.55
C HIS A 496 -11.81 5.87 -12.41
N ILE A 497 -12.46 5.03 -13.22
CA ILE A 497 -11.79 3.95 -13.95
C ILE A 497 -10.61 4.47 -14.80
N ASP A 498 -10.76 5.64 -15.41
CA ASP A 498 -9.73 6.23 -16.27
C ASP A 498 -9.44 7.70 -15.93
N ASN A 499 -9.82 8.16 -14.73
CA ASN A 499 -9.45 9.48 -14.20
C ASN A 499 -9.30 9.44 -12.67
N PRO A 500 -8.45 10.30 -12.09
CA PRO A 500 -7.58 11.26 -12.76
C PRO A 500 -6.29 10.58 -13.24
N ALA A 501 -5.51 11.28 -14.05
CA ALA A 501 -4.17 10.84 -14.41
C ALA A 501 -3.26 10.70 -13.18
N ASP A 502 -2.28 9.80 -13.26
CA ASP A 502 -1.03 9.99 -12.52
C ASP A 502 -0.19 11.03 -13.29
N GLU A 503 0.68 11.78 -12.61
CA GLU A 503 1.25 13.02 -13.18
C GLU A 503 2.78 13.05 -13.12
N LEU A 504 3.43 13.62 -14.14
CA LEU A 504 4.84 14.01 -14.12
C LEU A 504 4.94 15.51 -13.88
N ASN A 505 5.49 15.91 -12.72
CA ASN A 505 5.59 17.30 -12.30
C ASN A 505 7.03 17.82 -12.36
N TYR A 506 7.18 19.08 -12.77
CA TYR A 506 8.45 19.81 -12.70
C TYR A 506 8.46 20.69 -11.45
N LEU A 507 9.35 20.37 -10.50
CA LEU A 507 9.47 21.09 -9.22
C LEU A 507 10.61 22.12 -9.23
N GLY A 508 11.56 21.99 -10.16
CA GLY A 508 12.55 23.02 -10.50
C GLY A 508 13.76 23.09 -9.56
N ASP A 509 14.33 24.29 -9.43
CA ASP A 509 15.55 24.54 -8.66
C ASP A 509 15.27 24.51 -7.15
N VAL A 510 15.74 23.46 -6.50
CA VAL A 510 15.54 23.20 -5.07
C VAL A 510 16.44 24.03 -4.17
N THR A 511 17.36 24.84 -4.73
CA THR A 511 18.17 25.77 -3.94
C THR A 511 17.39 27.00 -3.48
N GLN A 512 16.17 27.17 -3.99
CA GLN A 512 15.25 28.24 -3.65
C GLN A 512 13.89 27.64 -3.24
N PRO A 513 13.12 28.33 -2.38
CA PRO A 513 11.76 27.91 -2.07
C PRO A 513 10.86 27.93 -3.31
N ASN A 514 10.16 26.83 -3.55
CA ASN A 514 9.05 26.74 -4.50
C ASN A 514 7.74 26.65 -3.70
N ASN A 515 6.97 27.73 -3.74
CA ASN A 515 5.65 27.83 -3.09
C ASN A 515 4.51 27.71 -4.10
N ASP A 516 4.75 27.09 -5.26
CA ASP A 516 3.73 26.87 -6.27
C ASP A 516 2.83 25.70 -5.88
N TRP A 517 1.56 25.82 -6.26
CA TRP A 517 0.51 24.83 -5.98
C TRP A 517 0.26 23.96 -7.21
N TYR A 518 0.35 22.64 -7.04
CA TYR A 518 0.19 21.67 -8.13
C TYR A 518 -1.24 21.08 -8.22
N GLY A 519 -2.18 21.64 -7.45
CA GLY A 519 -3.61 21.44 -7.67
C GLY A 519 -4.33 20.53 -6.66
N TYR A 520 -3.66 19.56 -6.05
CA TYR A 520 -4.30 18.72 -5.04
C TYR A 520 -4.73 19.54 -3.81
N PRO A 521 -5.89 19.25 -3.18
CA PRO A 521 -6.87 18.19 -3.47
C PRO A 521 -8.08 18.64 -4.30
N THR A 522 -7.97 19.75 -5.03
CA THR A 522 -9.13 20.38 -5.68
C THR A 522 -9.08 20.24 -7.20
N CYS A 523 -7.90 20.46 -7.79
CA CYS A 523 -7.63 20.28 -9.20
C CYS A 523 -7.00 18.91 -9.42
N HIS A 524 -7.50 18.19 -10.42
CA HIS A 524 -7.01 16.88 -10.83
C HIS A 524 -6.80 16.88 -12.34
N THR A 525 -5.90 16.03 -12.85
CA THR A 525 -5.60 15.99 -14.28
C THR A 525 -6.44 14.96 -15.03
N VAL A 526 -6.91 15.32 -16.22
CA VAL A 526 -7.66 14.46 -17.14
C VAL A 526 -6.73 13.46 -17.82
N TRP A 527 -7.09 12.18 -17.81
CA TRP A 527 -6.51 11.13 -18.64
C TRP A 527 -7.47 10.65 -19.72
N SER A 528 -8.75 10.44 -19.39
CA SER A 528 -9.78 10.05 -20.35
C SER A 528 -10.85 11.15 -20.47
N PRO A 529 -10.77 12.05 -21.47
CA PRO A 529 -11.71 13.16 -21.60
C PRO A 529 -13.15 12.73 -21.87
N ASP A 530 -13.35 11.63 -22.60
CA ASP A 530 -14.66 11.21 -23.11
C ASP A 530 -15.68 10.88 -22.01
N VAL A 531 -15.21 10.54 -20.79
CA VAL A 531 -16.11 10.26 -19.65
C VAL A 531 -16.56 11.51 -18.91
N ILE A 532 -15.94 12.67 -19.17
CA ILE A 532 -16.31 13.96 -18.58
C ILE A 532 -17.10 14.76 -19.63
N THR A 533 -18.43 14.61 -19.61
CA THR A 533 -19.28 15.05 -20.73
C THR A 533 -19.80 16.49 -20.64
N ASP A 534 -19.60 17.17 -19.51
CA ASP A 534 -20.15 18.51 -19.30
C ASP A 534 -19.31 19.61 -19.97
N ARG A 535 -18.08 19.29 -20.36
CA ARG A 535 -17.13 20.18 -21.04
C ARG A 535 -16.21 19.37 -21.94
N SER A 536 -15.67 20.00 -22.99
CA SER A 536 -14.60 19.39 -23.79
C SER A 536 -13.26 19.57 -23.09
N PHE A 537 -12.59 18.46 -22.77
CA PHE A 537 -11.24 18.42 -22.23
C PHE A 537 -10.27 17.73 -23.22
N ALA A 538 -8.99 17.97 -23.03
CA ALA A 538 -7.90 17.16 -23.56
C ALA A 538 -7.22 16.39 -22.42
N VAL A 539 -6.42 15.36 -22.76
CA VAL A 539 -5.49 14.76 -21.81
C VAL A 539 -4.57 15.86 -21.26
N GLY A 540 -4.26 15.83 -19.97
CA GLY A 540 -3.40 16.82 -19.33
C GLY A 540 -4.12 18.10 -18.87
N ASP A 541 -5.36 18.35 -19.32
CA ASP A 541 -6.15 19.45 -18.76
C ASP A 541 -6.48 19.16 -17.28
N GLN A 542 -6.60 20.21 -16.48
CA GLN A 542 -7.03 20.09 -15.08
C GLN A 542 -8.52 20.38 -14.91
N PHE A 543 -9.17 19.65 -14.01
CA PHE A 543 -10.60 19.73 -13.72
C PHE A 543 -10.86 19.64 -12.20
N VAL A 544 -12.04 20.09 -11.77
CA VAL A 544 -12.51 19.93 -10.38
C VAL A 544 -13.57 18.84 -10.25
N LEU A 545 -13.86 18.35 -9.04
CA LEU A 545 -14.92 17.33 -8.88
C LEU A 545 -16.34 17.90 -9.01
N ALA A 546 -16.55 19.12 -8.52
CA ALA A 546 -17.86 19.77 -8.49
C ALA A 546 -17.70 21.29 -8.72
N PRO A 547 -17.70 21.74 -9.99
CA PRO A 547 -17.49 23.16 -10.32
C PRO A 547 -18.62 24.02 -9.75
N ASN A 548 -18.25 25.20 -9.26
CA ASN A 548 -19.19 26.18 -8.70
C ASN A 548 -18.76 27.61 -9.05
N ALA A 549 -19.59 28.59 -8.68
CA ALA A 549 -19.39 29.99 -9.05
C ALA A 549 -18.11 30.64 -8.48
N THR A 550 -17.43 30.00 -7.52
CA THR A 550 -16.20 30.52 -6.87
C THR A 550 -14.95 29.73 -7.18
N PHE A 551 -15.10 28.49 -7.67
CA PHE A 551 -14.00 27.62 -8.03
C PHE A 551 -14.49 26.57 -9.04
N ASP A 552 -13.92 26.61 -10.22
CA ASP A 552 -14.26 25.79 -11.38
C ASP A 552 -12.98 25.35 -12.12
N ASP A 553 -13.13 24.76 -13.31
CA ASP A 553 -12.01 24.22 -14.07
C ASP A 553 -11.09 25.35 -14.58
N GLU A 554 -11.62 26.50 -14.98
CA GLU A 554 -10.84 27.71 -15.30
C GLU A 554 -9.98 28.16 -14.13
N THR A 555 -10.54 28.11 -12.92
CA THR A 555 -9.80 28.46 -11.70
C THR A 555 -8.58 27.55 -11.49
N CYS A 556 -8.67 26.27 -11.86
CA CYS A 556 -7.50 25.38 -11.86
C CYS A 556 -6.44 25.84 -12.86
N VAL A 557 -6.84 26.13 -14.10
CA VAL A 557 -5.92 26.62 -15.15
C VAL A 557 -5.19 27.91 -14.72
N GLU A 558 -5.87 28.79 -13.98
CA GLU A 558 -5.29 30.06 -13.53
C GLU A 558 -4.35 29.92 -12.32
N ARG A 559 -4.55 28.92 -11.46
CA ARG A 559 -3.93 28.87 -10.12
C ARG A 559 -3.02 27.69 -9.87
N SER A 560 -3.21 26.60 -10.60
CA SER A 560 -2.47 25.36 -10.42
C SER A 560 -1.37 25.25 -11.47
N VAL A 561 -0.23 24.69 -11.08
CA VAL A 561 0.82 24.28 -12.02
C VAL A 561 0.38 22.96 -12.65
N PRO A 562 0.20 22.90 -13.98
CA PRO A 562 -0.22 21.67 -14.65
C PRO A 562 0.97 20.70 -14.79
N PRO A 563 0.70 19.39 -14.96
CA PRO A 563 1.75 18.42 -15.18
C PRO A 563 2.37 18.54 -16.57
N HIS A 564 3.61 18.10 -16.69
CA HIS A 564 4.35 18.05 -17.96
C HIS A 564 4.01 16.82 -18.81
N LEU A 565 3.52 15.76 -18.18
CA LEU A 565 2.98 14.58 -18.85
C LEU A 565 1.99 13.89 -17.91
N SER A 566 1.04 13.17 -18.49
CA SER A 566 0.07 12.37 -17.78
C SER A 566 0.30 10.88 -18.05
N PHE A 567 0.00 10.04 -17.06
CA PHE A 567 -0.02 8.59 -17.19
C PHE A 567 -1.43 8.06 -16.95
N GLN A 568 -1.67 6.83 -17.42
CA GLN A 568 -2.92 6.14 -17.17
C GLN A 568 -3.26 6.13 -15.68
N ALA A 569 -4.48 6.55 -15.35
CA ALA A 569 -5.01 6.57 -13.99
C ALA A 569 -4.73 5.26 -13.24
N HIS A 570 -4.32 5.37 -11.97
CA HIS A 570 -4.05 4.26 -11.05
C HIS A 570 -2.82 3.41 -11.37
N SER A 571 -1.92 3.87 -12.24
CA SER A 571 -0.68 3.15 -12.55
C SER A 571 0.31 3.13 -11.38
N ALA A 572 0.18 4.08 -10.45
CA ALA A 572 0.87 4.17 -9.17
C ALA A 572 2.41 4.27 -9.31
N PRO A 573 2.95 5.40 -9.80
CA PRO A 573 4.38 5.59 -9.96
C PRO A 573 5.09 5.69 -8.60
N LEU A 574 6.21 5.00 -8.41
CA LEU A 574 6.91 4.94 -7.12
C LEU A 574 8.40 5.29 -7.13
N ASP A 575 9.08 5.20 -8.27
CA ASP A 575 10.43 5.71 -8.43
C ASP A 575 10.67 6.13 -9.88
N ALA A 576 11.63 7.02 -10.04
CA ALA A 576 12.08 7.50 -11.33
C ALA A 576 13.61 7.69 -11.35
N LYS A 577 14.25 7.37 -12.47
CA LYS A 577 15.69 7.58 -12.69
C LYS A 577 15.96 7.97 -14.14
N PHE A 578 16.77 8.99 -14.36
CA PHE A 578 17.34 9.28 -15.68
C PHE A 578 18.48 8.31 -15.99
N ASP A 579 18.67 8.00 -17.28
CA ASP A 579 19.95 7.47 -17.76
C ASP A 579 21.06 8.53 -17.70
N SER A 580 22.31 8.10 -17.91
CA SER A 580 23.49 8.95 -17.71
C SER A 580 23.57 10.17 -18.64
N ASP A 581 22.88 10.13 -19.78
CA ASP A 581 22.81 11.24 -20.73
C ASP A 581 21.50 12.03 -20.65
N TYR A 582 20.62 11.67 -19.70
CA TYR A 582 19.32 12.31 -19.45
C TYR A 582 18.39 12.31 -20.67
N SER A 583 18.59 11.37 -21.60
CA SER A 583 17.75 11.21 -22.79
C SER A 583 16.50 10.39 -22.50
N ASN A 584 16.47 9.63 -21.40
CA ASN A 584 15.33 8.82 -21.00
C ASN A 584 15.10 8.88 -19.49
N LEU A 585 13.85 9.07 -19.09
CA LEU A 585 13.39 8.92 -17.72
C LEU A 585 12.70 7.57 -17.56
N TYR A 586 13.23 6.72 -16.69
CA TYR A 586 12.68 5.41 -16.36
C TYR A 586 11.77 5.53 -15.15
N ILE A 587 10.56 4.99 -15.21
CA ILE A 587 9.55 5.12 -14.15
C ILE A 587 8.94 3.76 -13.85
N THR A 588 8.92 3.38 -12.58
CA THR A 588 8.20 2.17 -12.12
C THR A 588 6.73 2.49 -11.87
N LEU A 589 5.84 1.78 -12.56
CA LEU A 589 4.40 1.83 -12.35
C LEU A 589 3.98 0.60 -11.55
N HIS A 590 3.72 0.80 -10.26
CA HIS A 590 3.54 -0.25 -9.25
C HIS A 590 2.27 -1.10 -9.44
N GLY A 591 1.28 -0.54 -10.12
CA GLY A 591 0.04 -1.24 -10.47
C GLY A 591 -1.16 -0.89 -9.62
N SER A 592 -2.31 -0.84 -10.27
CA SER A 592 -3.58 -0.38 -9.71
C SER A 592 -4.18 -1.35 -8.71
N TRP A 593 -4.84 -0.79 -7.70
CA TRP A 593 -5.84 -1.48 -6.88
C TRP A 593 -7.27 -0.98 -7.16
N ASN A 594 -7.41 0.30 -7.51
CA ASN A 594 -8.68 1.00 -7.67
C ASN A 594 -9.13 1.14 -9.13
N ARG A 595 -8.89 0.10 -9.94
CA ARG A 595 -9.27 0.08 -11.36
C ARG A 595 -9.62 -1.33 -11.81
N GLN A 596 -10.69 -1.46 -12.59
CA GLN A 596 -11.07 -2.72 -13.22
C GLN A 596 -11.32 -2.52 -14.72
N PRO A 597 -10.58 -3.19 -15.63
CA PRO A 597 -9.45 -4.10 -15.35
C PRO A 597 -8.23 -3.37 -14.75
N ALA A 598 -7.30 -4.11 -14.14
CA ALA A 598 -6.08 -3.53 -13.60
C ALA A 598 -5.15 -2.92 -14.68
N THR A 599 -4.30 -1.97 -14.28
CA THR A 599 -3.25 -1.31 -15.09
C THR A 599 -1.96 -1.11 -14.27
N GLY A 600 -0.89 -0.61 -14.91
CA GLY A 600 0.45 -0.49 -14.31
C GLY A 600 1.22 -1.82 -14.36
N TYR A 601 1.82 -2.24 -13.24
CA TYR A 601 2.64 -3.46 -13.11
C TYR A 601 3.77 -3.53 -14.15
N ARG A 602 4.48 -2.41 -14.31
CA ARG A 602 5.44 -2.23 -15.41
C ARG A 602 6.55 -1.24 -15.11
N LEU A 603 7.62 -1.34 -15.88
CA LEU A 603 8.64 -0.30 -16.00
C LEU A 603 8.45 0.39 -17.36
N VAL A 604 8.44 1.73 -17.37
CA VAL A 604 8.29 2.52 -18.61
C VAL A 604 9.46 3.48 -18.81
N ILE A 605 9.65 3.91 -20.06
CA ILE A 605 10.54 5.02 -20.45
C ILE A 605 9.69 6.19 -20.93
N VAL A 606 9.99 7.38 -20.44
CA VAL A 606 9.61 8.67 -21.06
C VAL A 606 10.84 9.22 -21.78
N PRO A 607 10.82 9.37 -23.11
CA PRO A 607 11.90 10.04 -23.83
C PRO A 607 11.97 11.52 -23.47
N TYR A 608 13.18 12.01 -23.23
CA TYR A 608 13.50 13.40 -22.88
C TYR A 608 14.41 14.04 -23.91
N ARG A 609 14.41 15.37 -23.93
CA ARG A 609 15.35 16.18 -24.70
C ARG A 609 15.75 17.43 -23.92
N GLN A 610 16.87 17.99 -24.32
CA GLN A 610 17.26 19.33 -23.90
C GLN A 610 16.61 20.36 -24.85
N ARG A 611 15.90 21.34 -24.29
CA ARG A 611 15.29 22.47 -24.99
C ARG A 611 16.36 23.35 -25.60
N GLU A 612 16.19 23.68 -26.87
CA GLU A 612 17.10 24.58 -27.59
C GLU A 612 17.07 26.02 -27.06
N SER A 613 15.96 26.45 -26.44
CA SER A 613 15.74 27.83 -26.02
C SER A 613 16.56 28.25 -24.80
N ASP A 614 16.70 27.37 -23.82
CA ASP A 614 17.24 27.67 -22.49
C ASP A 614 18.13 26.53 -21.94
N GLY A 615 18.28 25.43 -22.68
CA GLY A 615 19.03 24.26 -22.23
C GLY A 615 18.32 23.44 -21.15
N GLY A 616 17.06 23.72 -20.81
CA GLY A 616 16.30 22.94 -19.83
C GLY A 616 15.88 21.57 -20.37
N TYR A 617 15.58 20.60 -19.52
CA TYR A 617 15.09 19.29 -19.96
C TYR A 617 13.55 19.29 -20.04
N GLU A 618 12.99 18.52 -20.97
CA GLU A 618 11.55 18.28 -21.09
C GLU A 618 11.26 16.92 -21.73
N PRO A 619 10.07 16.33 -21.46
CA PRO A 619 9.58 15.21 -22.26
C PRO A 619 9.52 15.57 -23.74
N VAL A 620 9.84 14.60 -24.61
CA VAL A 620 9.72 14.77 -26.07
C VAL A 620 8.25 14.89 -26.47
N ALA A 621 7.37 14.15 -25.79
CA ALA A 621 5.93 14.20 -26.00
C ALA A 621 5.34 15.49 -25.43
N ALA A 622 4.28 16.00 -26.06
CA ALA A 622 3.52 17.12 -25.51
C ALA A 622 2.73 16.69 -24.26
N ALA A 623 2.45 17.64 -23.37
CA ALA A 623 1.72 17.38 -22.12
C ALA A 623 0.33 16.76 -22.32
N ASN A 624 -0.29 16.97 -23.49
CA ASN A 624 -1.59 16.39 -23.85
C ASN A 624 -1.51 15.04 -24.59
N SER A 625 -0.35 14.39 -24.58
CA SER A 625 -0.16 13.08 -25.18
C SER A 625 -0.58 11.95 -24.23
N SER A 626 -1.31 10.98 -24.77
CA SER A 626 -1.57 9.68 -24.11
C SER A 626 -0.55 8.60 -24.46
N GLU A 627 0.46 8.94 -25.29
CA GLU A 627 1.46 8.01 -25.83
C GLU A 627 2.90 8.47 -25.51
N GLY A 628 3.05 9.28 -24.45
CA GLY A 628 4.33 9.90 -24.09
C GLY A 628 5.37 8.97 -23.45
N TYR A 629 5.02 7.70 -23.23
CA TYR A 629 5.88 6.70 -22.60
C TYR A 629 5.75 5.33 -23.27
N GLN A 630 6.75 4.48 -23.08
CA GLN A 630 6.83 3.14 -23.67
C GLN A 630 7.15 2.10 -22.60
N ASP A 631 6.48 0.95 -22.66
CA ASP A 631 6.72 -0.16 -21.73
C ASP A 631 8.07 -0.84 -22.03
N ILE A 632 8.87 -1.12 -20.99
CA ILE A 632 10.08 -1.96 -21.05
C ILE A 632 9.81 -3.35 -20.50
N PHE A 633 9.21 -3.42 -19.32
CA PHE A 633 8.92 -4.65 -18.58
C PHE A 633 7.44 -4.62 -18.20
N TRP A 634 6.69 -5.67 -18.48
CA TRP A 634 5.26 -5.79 -18.14
C TRP A 634 4.83 -7.26 -18.04
N HIS A 635 3.56 -7.53 -17.74
CA HIS A 635 3.02 -8.90 -17.68
C HIS A 635 2.11 -9.23 -18.84
N ASP A 636 2.01 -10.51 -19.19
CA ASP A 636 1.22 -11.03 -20.33
C ASP A 636 -0.23 -10.56 -20.32
N ASP A 637 -0.83 -10.56 -19.14
CA ASP A 637 -2.21 -10.13 -18.92
C ASP A 637 -2.26 -9.23 -17.68
N VAL A 638 -2.00 -7.94 -17.89
CA VAL A 638 -2.06 -6.92 -16.83
C VAL A 638 -3.46 -6.84 -16.21
N THR A 639 -4.51 -7.24 -16.93
CA THR A 639 -5.89 -7.18 -16.40
C THR A 639 -6.13 -8.14 -15.24
N GLN A 640 -5.29 -9.18 -15.11
CA GLN A 640 -5.32 -10.15 -14.02
C GLN A 640 -4.31 -9.84 -12.91
N CYS A 641 -3.53 -8.77 -13.05
CA CYS A 641 -2.51 -8.43 -12.06
C CYS A 641 -3.11 -7.95 -10.74
N SER A 642 -2.45 -8.34 -9.67
CA SER A 642 -2.70 -7.90 -8.30
C SER A 642 -1.41 -8.02 -7.49
N ALA A 643 -1.44 -7.62 -6.22
CA ALA A 643 -0.33 -7.77 -5.29
C ALA A 643 0.24 -9.20 -5.21
N VAL A 644 -0.54 -10.22 -5.54
CA VAL A 644 -0.16 -11.64 -5.41
C VAL A 644 -0.05 -12.37 -6.75
N ARG A 645 -0.11 -11.65 -7.88
CA ARG A 645 -0.16 -12.26 -9.22
C ARG A 645 0.85 -11.72 -10.21
N CYS A 646 1.45 -10.57 -9.94
CA CYS A 646 2.40 -9.92 -10.83
C CYS A 646 3.51 -9.28 -10.00
N ALA A 647 4.69 -9.13 -10.60
CA ALA A 647 5.70 -8.25 -10.07
C ALA A 647 5.15 -6.82 -10.02
N ARG A 648 5.49 -6.13 -8.94
CA ARG A 648 5.13 -4.75 -8.65
C ARG A 648 6.38 -3.90 -8.55
N PRO A 649 6.82 -3.24 -9.63
CA PRO A 649 8.02 -2.41 -9.66
C PRO A 649 7.99 -1.28 -8.62
N VAL A 650 9.08 -1.10 -7.84
CA VAL A 650 9.18 -0.03 -6.83
C VAL A 650 10.40 0.87 -7.04
N GLY A 651 11.61 0.40 -6.71
CA GLY A 651 12.83 1.21 -6.65
C GLY A 651 13.74 0.90 -7.83
N LEU A 652 14.45 1.92 -8.31
CA LEU A 652 15.37 1.87 -9.44
C LEU A 652 16.77 2.34 -9.06
N VAL A 653 17.79 1.64 -9.53
CA VAL A 653 19.17 2.14 -9.50
C VAL A 653 19.96 1.65 -10.72
N PHE A 654 20.75 2.55 -11.30
CA PHE A 654 21.70 2.21 -12.37
C PHE A 654 23.03 1.74 -11.78
N VAL A 655 23.61 0.70 -12.39
CA VAL A 655 24.98 0.23 -12.18
C VAL A 655 25.66 0.20 -13.55
N GLY A 656 26.32 1.30 -13.90
CA GLY A 656 26.67 1.57 -15.30
C GLY A 656 25.38 1.71 -16.13
N ASP A 657 25.33 1.03 -17.28
CA ASP A 657 24.16 1.05 -18.18
C ASP A 657 23.07 0.02 -17.80
N ARG A 658 23.31 -0.76 -16.74
CA ARG A 658 22.37 -1.78 -16.27
C ARG A 658 21.45 -1.21 -15.20
N LEU A 659 20.17 -1.53 -15.28
CA LEU A 659 19.14 -1.03 -14.37
C LEU A 659 18.67 -2.14 -13.44
N TYR A 660 18.78 -1.93 -12.12
CA TYR A 660 18.17 -2.80 -11.12
C TYR A 660 16.81 -2.25 -10.72
N MET A 661 15.84 -3.15 -10.56
CA MET A 661 14.47 -2.83 -10.21
C MET A 661 14.00 -3.76 -9.10
N THR A 662 13.58 -3.21 -7.96
CA THR A 662 12.96 -3.98 -6.89
C THR A 662 11.49 -4.24 -7.18
N SER A 663 10.98 -5.36 -6.66
CA SER A 663 9.55 -5.61 -6.54
C SER A 663 9.18 -6.00 -5.11
N ASP A 664 8.16 -5.32 -4.56
CA ASP A 664 7.58 -5.64 -3.25
C ASP A 664 6.33 -6.51 -3.33
N ALA A 665 6.16 -7.26 -4.44
CA ALA A 665 5.02 -8.12 -4.65
C ALA A 665 4.81 -9.05 -3.44
N ALA A 666 3.55 -9.24 -3.06
CA ALA A 666 3.19 -9.97 -1.85
C ALA A 666 3.54 -11.46 -1.96
N MET A 667 3.58 -12.01 -3.19
CA MET A 667 3.93 -13.40 -3.43
C MET A 667 5.42 -13.70 -3.18
N GLU A 668 6.30 -12.78 -3.57
CA GLU A 668 7.75 -12.84 -3.37
C GLU A 668 8.33 -11.44 -3.60
N GLY A 669 9.23 -10.98 -2.72
CA GLY A 669 10.02 -9.78 -3.01
C GLY A 669 11.20 -10.14 -3.90
N GLU A 670 11.28 -9.48 -5.05
CA GLU A 670 12.22 -9.83 -6.12
C GLU A 670 13.13 -8.64 -6.46
N LEU A 671 14.31 -8.94 -7.00
CA LEU A 671 15.20 -7.97 -7.61
C LEU A 671 15.46 -8.40 -9.06
N PHE A 672 15.16 -7.51 -9.99
CA PHE A 672 15.39 -7.70 -11.42
C PHE A 672 16.57 -6.84 -11.88
N LEU A 673 17.38 -7.39 -12.78
CA LEU A 673 18.42 -6.70 -13.53
C LEU A 673 17.98 -6.61 -14.99
N LEU A 674 18.00 -5.40 -15.55
CA LEU A 674 17.60 -5.09 -16.92
C LEU A 674 18.75 -4.44 -17.69
N GLU A 675 18.87 -4.77 -18.96
CA GLU A 675 19.91 -4.24 -19.86
C GLU A 675 19.37 -4.11 -21.29
N ARG A 676 19.77 -3.03 -21.96
CA ARG A 676 19.50 -2.80 -23.39
C ARG A 676 20.56 -3.52 -24.23
N LEU A 677 20.12 -4.22 -25.28
CA LEU A 677 20.94 -5.08 -26.16
C LEU A 677 21.67 -4.33 -27.28
#